data_AF-A0A9P6I5N6-F1
#
_entry.id   AF-A0A9P6I5N6-F1
#
_cell.length_a   1.000
_cell.length_b   1.000
_cell.length_c   1.000
_cell.angle_alpha   90.00
_cell.angle_beta   90.00
_cell.angle_gamma   90.00
#
_symmetry.space_group_name_H-M   'P 1'
#
loop_
_entity.id
_entity.type
_entity.pdbx_description
1 polymer ?
#
loop_
_entity_poly.entity_id
_entity_poly.type
_entity_poly.pdbx_seq_one_letter_code
_entity_poly.pdbx_strand_id
1 'polypeptide(L)'
;MGEIPRLKIPGVRFSDGPRGCIMGNSTDFPVAMARAASWDVSLEERVGRAIGRECKALGANLFGGICVNLPRHPAWGRIQETYGEDPILLGTMGAAMAKGVQENVMGCVKHFALNSMENARFKIDVQVDEDVLHEVYLPQFRYIVESGVASVMSAYNSVRGEFAGQNRELLTDILRTSWGFKGFVIEDFIFGFRDVALSLRNGLDLEAPFRQQRAQHLRACLETGRVSEYDIDRAGHAILRIVIENEVLRGDIKSTKKVVFSKEHRDLARESAVKSMVLLKNDTVEGAPILPIRSEVASVGIVGWRADSKNTGDKGSSHVRCPEIISPYQGIKEALPETEVVLESSNNLASIKSIAAAVEVVVVVVGYDFRDEGEYTAPAFNATPGLSHVIPPDDGSEEAKSVISRLVNPAPKKDDREKDNYGFGTGGDRRSLRLRPDDVEVIKAAVEVNRRTIVTIVAGGTVIIEEWDSLPPAIIFGWYSGCEGGRALAEVLLGRANFSGRLPFSIPTSEEHLPAFDDNEETIKYDRCPYVTTANVGLLPISRDSVWIASSDPNTPPLIKPNFFSSEVDRFVWRDSMRHMTRMMIGDDSPLSQGIVEAETPPAELKPFSLDSSDEDIEARIRASVIGTYHPMEACAMGKVVDSELRVKGVENLRVVDASVFPSIIYEP
;
A
#
# COMPACT_ATOMS: atom_id res chain seq x y z
N MET A 1 3.44 -24.20 -17.75
CA MET A 1 2.36 -24.06 -18.76
C MET A 1 2.93 -23.88 -20.15
N GLY A 2 2.56 -24.72 -21.12
CA GLY A 2 2.83 -24.46 -22.55
C GLY A 2 4.27 -24.71 -23.04
N GLU A 3 5.01 -25.66 -22.48
CA GLU A 3 6.34 -26.04 -23.01
C GLU A 3 6.25 -26.68 -24.40
N ILE A 4 7.21 -26.37 -25.29
CA ILE A 4 7.32 -26.96 -26.63
C ILE A 4 8.72 -27.60 -26.79
N PRO A 5 8.93 -28.84 -26.31
CA PRO A 5 10.25 -29.48 -26.27
C PRO A 5 10.90 -29.63 -27.65
N ARG A 6 10.10 -29.94 -28.68
CA ARG A 6 10.59 -30.11 -30.07
C ARG A 6 11.24 -28.83 -30.63
N LEU A 7 10.87 -27.67 -30.11
CA LEU A 7 11.41 -26.35 -30.50
C LEU A 7 12.35 -25.77 -29.45
N LYS A 8 12.59 -26.49 -28.33
CA LYS A 8 13.35 -25.99 -27.17
C LYS A 8 12.81 -24.68 -26.60
N ILE A 9 11.49 -24.47 -26.66
CA ILE A 9 10.84 -23.30 -26.07
C ILE A 9 10.31 -23.72 -24.68
N PRO A 10 10.81 -23.13 -23.59
CA PRO A 10 10.35 -23.47 -22.25
C PRO A 10 8.91 -22.98 -22.03
N GLY A 11 8.20 -23.63 -21.12
CA GLY A 11 6.89 -23.15 -20.68
C GLY A 11 6.99 -21.96 -19.72
N VAL A 12 5.85 -21.31 -19.49
CA VAL A 12 5.68 -20.33 -18.41
C VAL A 12 5.64 -21.06 -17.06
N ARG A 13 6.48 -20.66 -16.13
CA ARG A 13 6.64 -21.18 -14.76
C ARG A 13 6.41 -20.03 -13.79
N PHE A 14 5.20 -20.01 -13.25
CA PHE A 14 4.67 -18.93 -12.43
C PHE A 14 5.12 -19.07 -10.96
N SER A 15 5.44 -17.94 -10.33
CA SER A 15 5.61 -17.82 -8.88
C SER A 15 4.87 -16.58 -8.40
N ASP A 16 4.08 -16.71 -7.34
CA ASP A 16 3.70 -15.60 -6.48
C ASP A 16 4.91 -15.14 -5.63
N GLY A 17 4.87 -14.07 -4.83
CA GLY A 17 3.78 -13.12 -4.60
C GLY A 17 4.31 -11.76 -4.10
N PRO A 18 3.43 -10.82 -3.72
CA PRO A 18 3.77 -9.41 -3.52
C PRO A 18 4.80 -9.08 -2.43
N ARG A 19 5.15 -10.04 -1.56
CA ARG A 19 6.17 -9.89 -0.50
C ARG A 19 7.36 -10.84 -0.62
N GLY A 20 7.50 -11.56 -1.74
CA GLY A 20 8.65 -12.43 -1.97
C GLY A 20 8.33 -13.60 -2.89
N CYS A 21 9.35 -14.38 -3.25
CA CYS A 21 9.14 -15.59 -4.05
C CYS A 21 8.42 -16.68 -3.24
N ILE A 22 7.36 -17.26 -3.79
CA ILE A 22 6.61 -18.37 -3.17
C ILE A 22 6.97 -19.67 -3.87
N MET A 23 8.24 -20.04 -3.70
CA MET A 23 8.77 -21.34 -4.07
C MET A 23 9.68 -21.84 -2.95
N GLY A 24 9.52 -23.10 -2.54
CA GLY A 24 10.33 -23.69 -1.48
C GLY A 24 10.37 -22.80 -0.24
N ASN A 25 11.58 -22.50 0.24
CA ASN A 25 11.83 -21.43 1.20
C ASN A 25 12.45 -20.23 0.48
N SER A 26 12.09 -19.01 0.87
CA SER A 26 12.53 -17.75 0.23
C SER A 26 12.53 -16.58 1.22
N THR A 27 13.04 -15.42 0.81
CA THR A 27 13.04 -14.19 1.63
C THR A 27 11.66 -13.57 1.69
N ASP A 28 11.14 -13.34 2.90
CA ASP A 28 9.89 -12.62 3.16
C ASP A 28 10.21 -11.14 3.43
N PHE A 29 9.95 -10.28 2.46
CA PHE A 29 10.12 -8.83 2.58
C PHE A 29 8.91 -8.21 3.31
N PRO A 30 9.00 -6.96 3.79
CA PRO A 30 7.82 -6.24 4.24
C PRO A 30 6.73 -6.24 3.15
N VAL A 31 5.46 -6.27 3.57
CA VAL A 31 4.32 -6.21 2.64
C VAL A 31 4.37 -4.95 1.78
N ALA A 32 3.78 -4.98 0.58
CA ALA A 32 3.89 -3.88 -0.40
C ALA A 32 3.44 -2.53 0.19
N MET A 33 2.40 -2.54 1.02
CA MET A 33 1.90 -1.33 1.70
C MET A 33 2.96 -0.72 2.63
N ALA A 34 3.72 -1.56 3.34
CA ALA A 34 4.83 -1.12 4.16
C ALA A 34 5.94 -0.51 3.27
N ARG A 35 6.32 -1.20 2.19
CA ARG A 35 7.37 -0.71 1.27
C ARG A 35 6.99 0.62 0.62
N ALA A 36 5.71 0.82 0.30
CA ALA A 36 5.19 2.11 -0.15
C ALA A 36 5.40 3.23 0.88
N ALA A 37 5.28 2.92 2.17
CA ALA A 37 5.52 3.88 3.23
C ALA A 37 6.97 4.38 3.29
N SER A 38 7.91 3.73 2.59
CA SER A 38 9.28 4.24 2.43
C SER A 38 9.39 5.40 1.42
N TRP A 39 8.45 5.52 0.48
CA TRP A 39 8.49 6.43 -0.67
C TRP A 39 9.81 6.35 -1.48
N ASP A 40 10.50 5.20 -1.41
CA ASP A 40 11.82 4.97 -2.01
C ASP A 40 11.69 4.03 -3.21
N VAL A 41 11.54 4.63 -4.39
CA VAL A 41 11.42 3.93 -5.68
C VAL A 41 12.66 3.06 -5.98
N SER A 42 13.85 3.53 -5.58
CA SER A 42 15.11 2.81 -5.78
C SER A 42 15.19 1.58 -4.88
N LEU A 43 14.65 1.66 -3.66
CA LEU A 43 14.55 0.53 -2.76
C LEU A 43 13.60 -0.54 -3.33
N GLU A 44 12.45 -0.15 -3.87
CA GLU A 44 11.50 -1.10 -4.47
C GLU A 44 12.09 -1.84 -5.68
N GLU A 45 12.86 -1.14 -6.53
CA GLU A 45 13.58 -1.78 -7.63
C GLU A 45 14.60 -2.81 -7.12
N ARG A 46 15.33 -2.51 -6.04
CA ARG A 46 16.28 -3.45 -5.40
C ARG A 46 15.58 -4.67 -4.82
N VAL A 47 14.42 -4.48 -4.17
CA VAL A 47 13.59 -5.57 -3.67
C VAL A 47 13.10 -6.44 -4.85
N GLY A 48 12.60 -5.84 -5.92
CA GLY A 48 12.21 -6.56 -7.12
C GLY A 48 13.36 -7.36 -7.75
N ARG A 49 14.56 -6.78 -7.81
CA ARG A 49 15.77 -7.50 -8.26
C ARG A 49 16.08 -8.71 -7.40
N ALA A 50 16.00 -8.59 -6.07
CA ALA A 50 16.22 -9.69 -5.14
C ALA A 50 15.19 -10.81 -5.34
N ILE A 51 13.91 -10.46 -5.42
CA ILE A 51 12.81 -11.41 -5.67
C ILE A 51 13.00 -12.12 -7.02
N GLY A 52 13.30 -11.38 -8.09
CA GLY A 52 13.54 -11.96 -9.42
C GLY A 52 14.70 -12.96 -9.43
N ARG A 53 15.79 -12.68 -8.69
CA ARG A 53 16.93 -13.60 -8.53
C ARG A 53 16.52 -14.90 -7.82
N GLU A 54 15.70 -14.81 -6.77
CA GLU A 54 15.19 -15.99 -6.05
C GLU A 54 14.23 -16.81 -6.92
N CYS A 55 13.28 -16.16 -7.61
CA CYS A 55 12.38 -16.80 -8.58
C CYS A 55 13.18 -17.58 -9.63
N LYS A 56 14.18 -16.95 -10.25
CA LYS A 56 15.03 -17.62 -11.26
C LYS A 56 15.84 -18.77 -10.66
N ALA A 57 16.40 -18.61 -9.45
CA ALA A 57 17.16 -19.64 -8.75
C ALA A 57 16.31 -20.88 -8.43
N LEU A 58 15.01 -20.70 -8.21
CA LEU A 58 14.06 -21.73 -7.86
C LEU A 58 13.30 -22.29 -9.06
N GLY A 59 13.51 -21.72 -10.25
CA GLY A 59 13.06 -22.25 -11.53
C GLY A 59 11.81 -21.57 -12.10
N ALA A 60 11.30 -20.51 -11.49
CA ALA A 60 10.28 -19.66 -12.10
C ALA A 60 10.86 -18.79 -13.22
N ASN A 61 9.99 -18.40 -14.16
CA ASN A 61 10.30 -17.40 -15.19
C ASN A 61 9.19 -16.35 -15.37
N LEU A 62 8.11 -16.43 -14.59
CA LEU A 62 7.06 -15.40 -14.51
C LEU A 62 6.76 -15.12 -13.03
N PHE A 63 6.85 -13.86 -12.62
CA PHE A 63 6.53 -13.40 -11.27
C PHE A 63 5.19 -12.65 -11.24
N GLY A 64 4.22 -13.22 -10.52
CA GLY A 64 2.86 -12.70 -10.36
C GLY A 64 2.63 -11.90 -9.08
N GLY A 65 3.58 -11.06 -8.66
CA GLY A 65 3.49 -10.33 -7.39
C GLY A 65 3.28 -8.82 -7.51
N ILE A 66 3.07 -8.26 -8.69
CA ILE A 66 2.96 -6.80 -8.87
C ILE A 66 1.50 -6.38 -8.72
N CYS A 67 0.98 -6.37 -7.50
CA CYS A 67 -0.39 -5.97 -7.19
C CYS A 67 -0.48 -4.44 -7.05
N VAL A 68 -1.34 -3.80 -7.86
CA VAL A 68 -1.50 -2.33 -7.93
C VAL A 68 -2.97 -1.91 -7.99
N ASN A 69 -3.86 -2.75 -7.47
CA ASN A 69 -5.26 -2.36 -7.29
C ASN A 69 -5.33 -1.20 -6.29
N LEU A 70 -6.04 -0.15 -6.68
CA LEU A 70 -6.35 0.96 -5.78
C LEU A 70 -7.42 0.50 -4.78
N PRO A 71 -7.19 0.62 -3.45
CA PRO A 71 -8.17 0.29 -2.45
C PRO A 71 -9.29 1.34 -2.49
N ARG A 72 -10.48 0.99 -3.01
CA ARG A 72 -11.66 1.87 -2.86
C ARG A 72 -12.02 2.08 -1.41
N HIS A 73 -11.91 1.01 -0.62
CA HIS A 73 -12.22 1.02 0.80
C HIS A 73 -11.05 0.37 1.56
N PRO A 74 -10.60 0.95 2.69
CA PRO A 74 -9.47 0.42 3.43
C PRO A 74 -9.74 -0.98 4.01
N ALA A 75 -11.00 -1.39 4.15
CA ALA A 75 -11.34 -2.73 4.66
C ALA A 75 -11.00 -3.89 3.71
N TRP A 76 -10.57 -3.62 2.47
CA TRP A 76 -10.21 -4.66 1.52
C TRP A 76 -9.19 -5.66 2.10
N GLY A 77 -9.51 -6.95 2.07
CA GLY A 77 -8.72 -8.00 2.73
C GLY A 77 -7.29 -8.13 2.23
N ARG A 78 -7.03 -7.80 0.96
CA ARG A 78 -5.69 -7.83 0.35
C ARG A 78 -5.03 -6.46 0.27
N ILE A 79 -5.49 -5.48 1.06
CA ILE A 79 -4.89 -4.14 1.10
C ILE A 79 -3.37 -4.17 1.36
N GLN A 80 -2.89 -5.13 2.15
CA GLN A 80 -1.46 -5.32 2.41
C GLN A 80 -0.61 -5.58 1.15
N GLU A 81 -1.22 -6.09 0.07
CA GLU A 81 -0.55 -6.45 -1.16
C GLU A 81 -0.36 -5.28 -2.14
N THR A 82 -0.98 -4.12 -1.90
CA THR A 82 -0.88 -2.93 -2.76
C THR A 82 -0.04 -1.81 -2.13
N TYR A 83 0.17 -0.69 -2.83
CA TYR A 83 1.09 0.39 -2.41
C TYR A 83 0.41 1.64 -1.85
N GLY A 84 -0.88 1.61 -1.52
CA GLY A 84 -1.59 2.77 -0.97
C GLY A 84 -2.83 3.14 -1.76
N GLU A 85 -3.34 4.34 -1.52
CA GLU A 85 -4.58 4.86 -2.12
C GLU A 85 -4.36 5.85 -3.26
N ASP A 86 -3.11 6.14 -3.62
CA ASP A 86 -2.74 7.10 -4.67
C ASP A 86 -2.29 6.39 -5.97
N PRO A 87 -2.92 6.67 -7.13
CA PRO A 87 -2.55 6.08 -8.42
C PRO A 87 -1.10 6.35 -8.84
N ILE A 88 -0.54 7.51 -8.49
CA ILE A 88 0.84 7.87 -8.88
C ILE A 88 1.83 7.00 -8.11
N LEU A 89 1.66 6.87 -6.79
CA LEU A 89 2.46 6.00 -5.95
C LEU A 89 2.34 4.53 -6.37
N LEU A 90 1.12 4.05 -6.61
CA LEU A 90 0.85 2.70 -7.12
C LEU A 90 1.59 2.42 -8.43
N GLY A 91 1.50 3.34 -9.40
CA GLY A 91 2.16 3.21 -10.69
C GLY A 91 3.68 3.23 -10.55
N THR A 92 4.21 4.18 -9.77
CA THR A 92 5.65 4.37 -9.60
C THR A 92 6.31 3.19 -8.91
N MET A 93 5.75 2.72 -7.79
CA MET A 93 6.27 1.56 -7.05
C MET A 93 6.09 0.26 -7.87
N GLY A 94 4.94 0.08 -8.51
CA GLY A 94 4.68 -1.07 -9.37
C GLY A 94 5.65 -1.15 -10.57
N ALA A 95 5.99 -0.02 -11.18
CA ALA A 95 6.94 0.04 -12.29
C ALA A 95 8.38 -0.26 -11.82
N ALA A 96 8.77 0.22 -10.63
CA ALA A 96 10.07 -0.10 -10.04
C ALA A 96 10.21 -1.60 -9.72
N MET A 97 9.19 -2.19 -9.11
CA MET A 97 9.11 -3.64 -8.90
C MET A 97 9.19 -4.40 -10.23
N ALA A 98 8.40 -4.00 -11.24
CA ALA A 98 8.40 -4.60 -12.58
C ALA A 98 9.81 -4.56 -13.20
N LYS A 99 10.47 -3.40 -13.16
CA LYS A 99 11.83 -3.22 -13.68
C LYS A 99 12.82 -4.16 -12.98
N GLY A 100 12.79 -4.20 -11.64
CA GLY A 100 13.70 -5.04 -10.85
C GLY A 100 13.53 -6.54 -11.11
N VAL A 101 12.29 -7.05 -11.11
CA VAL A 101 12.05 -8.50 -11.34
C VAL A 101 12.41 -8.90 -12.77
N GLN A 102 12.14 -8.03 -13.75
CA GLN A 102 12.41 -8.24 -15.18
C GLN A 102 13.88 -8.31 -15.55
N GLU A 103 14.79 -7.99 -14.63
CA GLU A 103 16.20 -8.32 -14.80
C GLU A 103 16.44 -9.84 -14.83
N ASN A 104 15.57 -10.66 -14.22
CA ASN A 104 15.77 -12.09 -14.04
C ASN A 104 14.59 -12.97 -14.51
N VAL A 105 13.35 -12.51 -14.37
CA VAL A 105 12.11 -13.23 -14.73
C VAL A 105 11.06 -12.26 -15.26
N MET A 106 10.13 -12.71 -16.10
CA MET A 106 9.05 -11.85 -16.61
C MET A 106 8.20 -11.31 -15.44
N GLY A 107 7.84 -10.02 -15.48
CA GLY A 107 6.94 -9.39 -14.52
C GLY A 107 5.48 -9.50 -14.96
N CYS A 108 4.57 -9.62 -13.99
CA CYS A 108 3.13 -9.63 -14.23
C CYS A 108 2.41 -8.66 -13.29
N VAL A 109 1.79 -7.62 -13.86
CA VAL A 109 0.97 -6.65 -13.12
C VAL A 109 -0.45 -7.17 -12.92
N LYS A 110 -0.99 -7.02 -11.70
CA LYS A 110 -2.28 -7.59 -11.31
C LYS A 110 -3.05 -6.66 -10.36
N HIS A 111 -4.38 -6.79 -10.27
CA HIS A 111 -5.29 -7.59 -11.08
C HIS A 111 -6.12 -6.61 -11.92
N PHE A 112 -6.01 -6.72 -13.24
CA PHE A 112 -6.57 -5.77 -14.19
C PHE A 112 -8.05 -6.10 -14.45
N ALA A 113 -9.02 -5.32 -13.98
CA ALA A 113 -8.92 -4.14 -13.10
C ALA A 113 -10.02 -4.16 -12.02
N LEU A 114 -9.97 -3.20 -11.08
CA LEU A 114 -11.01 -2.96 -10.06
C LEU A 114 -11.20 -4.08 -9.02
N ASN A 115 -10.21 -4.96 -8.86
CA ASN A 115 -10.23 -6.00 -7.84
C ASN A 115 -9.79 -5.46 -6.47
N SER A 116 -10.71 -4.80 -5.74
CA SER A 116 -10.45 -4.26 -4.40
C SER A 116 -11.51 -4.68 -3.36
N MET A 117 -12.07 -5.88 -3.53
CA MET A 117 -12.98 -6.55 -2.58
C MET A 117 -12.67 -8.04 -2.63
N GLU A 118 -12.49 -8.70 -1.49
CA GLU A 118 -12.16 -10.13 -1.45
C GLU A 118 -13.39 -11.02 -1.39
N ASN A 119 -14.35 -10.69 -0.53
CA ASN A 119 -15.43 -11.60 -0.18
C ASN A 119 -16.42 -11.77 -1.35
N ALA A 120 -16.66 -10.69 -2.09
CA ALA A 120 -17.54 -10.66 -3.26
C ALA A 120 -16.80 -10.88 -4.61
N ARG A 121 -15.48 -11.08 -4.61
CA ARG A 121 -14.60 -10.98 -5.80
C ARG A 121 -14.98 -11.83 -7.02
N PHE A 122 -15.70 -12.94 -6.81
CA PHE A 122 -16.11 -13.85 -7.88
C PHE A 122 -17.48 -13.53 -8.50
N LYS A 123 -18.24 -12.62 -7.89
CA LYS A 123 -19.62 -12.31 -8.28
C LYS A 123 -19.89 -10.81 -8.47
N ILE A 124 -19.12 -9.94 -7.81
CA ILE A 124 -19.32 -8.49 -7.87
C ILE A 124 -19.17 -7.98 -9.30
N ASP A 125 -20.12 -7.14 -9.72
CA ASP A 125 -20.04 -6.34 -10.94
C ASP A 125 -19.80 -4.87 -10.60
N VAL A 126 -18.67 -4.33 -11.07
CA VAL A 126 -18.30 -2.93 -10.82
C VAL A 126 -18.83 -2.06 -11.95
N GLN A 127 -19.80 -1.22 -11.63
CA GLN A 127 -20.36 -0.21 -12.52
C GLN A 127 -19.58 1.09 -12.32
N VAL A 128 -18.68 1.42 -13.24
CA VAL A 128 -17.76 2.55 -13.10
C VAL A 128 -18.00 3.61 -14.17
N ASP A 129 -18.00 4.88 -13.78
CA ASP A 129 -18.07 6.00 -14.73
C ASP A 129 -16.77 6.09 -15.56
N GLU A 130 -16.87 6.56 -16.81
CA GLU A 130 -15.76 6.50 -17.78
C GLU A 130 -14.53 7.30 -17.34
N ASP A 131 -14.75 8.52 -16.87
CA ASP A 131 -13.73 9.39 -16.33
C ASP A 131 -13.10 8.80 -15.06
N VAL A 132 -13.90 8.27 -14.13
CA VAL A 132 -13.42 7.62 -12.90
C VAL A 132 -12.53 6.43 -13.22
N LEU A 133 -12.93 5.59 -14.19
CA LEU A 133 -12.12 4.46 -14.63
C LEU A 133 -10.74 4.95 -15.10
N HIS A 134 -10.69 5.95 -15.97
CA HIS A 134 -9.46 6.44 -16.60
C HIS A 134 -8.61 7.35 -15.72
N GLU A 135 -9.19 8.06 -14.76
CA GLU A 135 -8.49 9.01 -13.89
C GLU A 135 -8.06 8.41 -12.54
N VAL A 136 -8.79 7.42 -12.03
CA VAL A 136 -8.55 6.88 -10.67
C VAL A 136 -8.04 5.45 -10.72
N TYR A 137 -8.69 4.56 -11.47
CA TYR A 137 -8.47 3.11 -11.30
C TYR A 137 -7.53 2.47 -12.33
N LEU A 138 -7.29 3.13 -13.46
CA LEU A 138 -6.40 2.67 -14.52
C LEU A 138 -5.01 3.35 -14.64
N PRO A 139 -4.76 4.59 -14.16
CA PRO A 139 -3.48 5.26 -14.40
C PRO A 139 -2.23 4.46 -14.01
N GLN A 140 -2.28 3.75 -12.88
CA GLN A 140 -1.19 2.93 -12.37
C GLN A 140 -0.91 1.72 -13.27
N PHE A 141 -1.94 1.06 -13.81
CA PHE A 141 -1.76 -0.03 -14.77
C PHE A 141 -1.18 0.50 -16.08
N ARG A 142 -1.69 1.64 -16.57
CA ARG A 142 -1.20 2.29 -17.77
C ARG A 142 0.29 2.62 -17.67
N TYR A 143 0.71 3.25 -16.57
CA TYR A 143 2.10 3.63 -16.35
C TYR A 143 3.05 2.42 -16.37
N ILE A 144 2.64 1.31 -15.75
CA ILE A 144 3.42 0.07 -15.71
C ILE A 144 3.47 -0.63 -17.09
N VAL A 145 2.36 -0.62 -17.82
CA VAL A 145 2.28 -1.12 -19.21
C VAL A 145 3.20 -0.33 -20.13
N GLU A 146 3.14 1.01 -20.08
CA GLU A 146 4.00 1.91 -20.86
C GLU A 146 5.48 1.80 -20.44
N SER A 147 5.75 1.39 -19.19
CA SER A 147 7.09 1.09 -18.67
C SER A 147 7.63 -0.28 -19.11
N GLY A 148 6.84 -1.09 -19.84
CA GLY A 148 7.31 -2.33 -20.47
C GLY A 148 7.17 -3.60 -19.62
N VAL A 149 6.08 -3.76 -18.87
CA VAL A 149 5.78 -5.04 -18.20
C VAL A 149 5.51 -6.16 -19.21
N ALA A 150 5.98 -7.38 -18.92
CA ALA A 150 5.89 -8.53 -19.82
C ALA A 150 4.48 -9.15 -19.88
N SER A 151 3.72 -9.06 -18.77
CA SER A 151 2.41 -9.68 -18.63
C SER A 151 1.45 -8.85 -17.78
N VAL A 152 0.16 -9.02 -18.03
CA VAL A 152 -0.95 -8.48 -17.23
C VAL A 152 -1.85 -9.64 -16.80
N MET A 153 -2.22 -9.70 -15.52
CA MET A 153 -3.19 -10.66 -15.01
C MET A 153 -4.57 -10.00 -14.92
N SER A 154 -5.58 -10.61 -15.55
CA SER A 154 -6.96 -10.12 -15.44
C SER A 154 -7.55 -10.39 -14.06
N ALA A 155 -8.49 -9.56 -13.61
CA ALA A 155 -9.20 -9.74 -12.34
C ALA A 155 -10.29 -10.82 -12.37
N TYR A 156 -10.82 -11.17 -11.19
CA TYR A 156 -11.95 -12.08 -11.02
C TYR A 156 -13.32 -11.43 -11.23
N ASN A 157 -13.48 -10.18 -10.81
CA ASN A 157 -14.76 -9.47 -10.82
C ASN A 157 -15.23 -9.13 -12.24
N SER A 158 -16.50 -8.76 -12.35
CA SER A 158 -17.07 -8.15 -13.53
C SER A 158 -16.88 -6.64 -13.51
N VAL A 159 -16.84 -6.05 -14.70
CA VAL A 159 -16.83 -4.60 -14.92
C VAL A 159 -17.86 -4.31 -16.00
N ARG A 160 -18.83 -3.45 -15.69
CA ARG A 160 -19.93 -3.08 -16.60
C ARG A 160 -20.63 -4.31 -17.21
N GLY A 161 -20.87 -5.33 -16.40
CA GLY A 161 -21.64 -6.52 -16.77
C GLY A 161 -20.84 -7.66 -17.41
N GLU A 162 -19.51 -7.55 -17.56
CA GLU A 162 -18.67 -8.60 -18.14
C GLU A 162 -17.42 -8.89 -17.30
N PHE A 163 -17.10 -10.18 -17.12
CA PHE A 163 -15.96 -10.64 -16.32
C PHE A 163 -14.64 -10.14 -16.90
N ALA A 164 -13.73 -9.65 -16.04
CA ALA A 164 -12.51 -8.98 -16.49
C ALA A 164 -11.63 -9.84 -17.42
N GLY A 165 -11.51 -11.16 -17.19
CA GLY A 165 -10.78 -12.09 -18.06
C GLY A 165 -11.44 -12.37 -19.42
N GLN A 166 -12.60 -11.79 -19.70
CA GLN A 166 -13.25 -11.85 -21.01
C GLN A 166 -13.87 -10.52 -21.45
N ASN A 167 -13.52 -9.42 -20.79
CA ASN A 167 -14.03 -8.10 -21.07
C ASN A 167 -13.25 -7.45 -22.23
N ARG A 168 -13.95 -7.15 -23.34
CA ARG A 168 -13.34 -6.55 -24.55
C ARG A 168 -12.82 -5.14 -24.32
N GLU A 169 -13.59 -4.32 -23.63
CA GLU A 169 -13.26 -2.92 -23.34
C GLU A 169 -11.92 -2.87 -22.61
N LEU A 170 -11.77 -3.67 -21.54
CA LEU A 170 -10.53 -3.74 -20.78
C LEU A 170 -9.38 -4.34 -21.59
N LEU A 171 -9.51 -5.58 -22.08
CA LEU A 171 -8.39 -6.37 -22.57
C LEU A 171 -7.95 -6.03 -24.01
N THR A 172 -8.85 -5.48 -24.83
CA THR A 172 -8.56 -5.13 -26.22
C THR A 172 -8.60 -3.63 -26.46
N ASP A 173 -9.70 -2.96 -26.12
CA ASP A 173 -9.90 -1.57 -26.53
C ASP A 173 -9.00 -0.61 -25.70
N ILE A 174 -8.92 -0.81 -24.40
CA ILE A 174 -8.04 -0.05 -23.51
C ILE A 174 -6.61 -0.58 -23.56
N LEU A 175 -6.40 -1.83 -23.11
CA LEU A 175 -5.04 -2.36 -22.90
C LEU A 175 -4.20 -2.44 -24.17
N ARG A 176 -4.77 -2.97 -25.27
CA ARG A 176 -4.01 -3.20 -26.51
C ARG A 176 -4.13 -2.07 -27.51
N THR A 177 -5.33 -1.54 -27.72
CA THR A 177 -5.59 -0.52 -28.74
C THR A 177 -5.16 0.86 -28.25
N SER A 178 -5.60 1.26 -27.04
CA SER A 178 -5.31 2.59 -26.50
C SER A 178 -3.91 2.69 -25.91
N TRP A 179 -3.47 1.71 -25.10
CA TRP A 179 -2.14 1.75 -24.46
C TRP A 179 -1.04 1.04 -25.24
N GLY A 180 -1.40 0.29 -26.29
CA GLY A 180 -0.42 -0.34 -27.15
C GLY A 180 0.29 -1.56 -26.55
N PHE A 181 -0.26 -2.19 -25.49
CA PHE A 181 0.37 -3.31 -24.78
C PHE A 181 0.83 -4.44 -25.71
N LYS A 182 2.10 -4.85 -25.56
CA LYS A 182 2.76 -5.89 -26.36
C LYS A 182 3.04 -7.18 -25.57
N GLY A 183 2.72 -7.23 -24.28
CA GLY A 183 2.84 -8.47 -23.52
C GLY A 183 1.72 -9.47 -23.84
N PHE A 184 1.59 -10.47 -22.97
CA PHE A 184 0.45 -11.39 -22.96
C PHE A 184 -0.43 -11.17 -21.74
N VAL A 185 -1.72 -11.53 -21.84
CA VAL A 185 -2.66 -11.49 -20.72
C VAL A 185 -2.86 -12.90 -20.18
N ILE A 186 -2.62 -13.08 -18.88
CA ILE A 186 -2.90 -14.31 -18.14
C ILE A 186 -4.18 -14.11 -17.31
N GLU A 187 -4.96 -15.17 -17.11
CA GLU A 187 -6.06 -15.10 -16.16
C GLU A 187 -5.58 -15.12 -14.71
N ASP A 188 -6.41 -14.63 -13.78
CA ASP A 188 -6.32 -15.08 -12.39
C ASP A 188 -6.83 -16.53 -12.29
N PHE A 189 -6.25 -17.30 -11.37
CA PHE A 189 -6.22 -18.76 -11.45
C PHE A 189 -7.62 -19.38 -11.38
N ILE A 190 -7.93 -20.24 -12.37
CA ILE A 190 -9.14 -21.09 -12.45
C ILE A 190 -10.44 -20.31 -12.70
N PHE A 191 -10.63 -19.20 -12.01
CA PHE A 191 -11.87 -18.44 -12.00
C PHE A 191 -11.76 -17.12 -12.75
N GLY A 192 -10.73 -16.90 -13.58
CA GLY A 192 -10.51 -15.61 -14.24
C GLY A 192 -11.46 -15.30 -15.41
N PHE A 193 -12.13 -16.32 -15.99
CA PHE A 193 -13.16 -16.12 -17.01
C PHE A 193 -14.29 -17.16 -16.92
N ARG A 194 -15.37 -16.99 -17.72
CA ARG A 194 -16.54 -17.90 -17.73
C ARG A 194 -16.87 -18.48 -19.10
N ASP A 195 -16.40 -17.85 -20.18
CA ASP A 195 -16.67 -18.25 -21.56
C ASP A 195 -15.36 -18.35 -22.37
N VAL A 196 -15.05 -19.55 -22.85
CA VAL A 196 -13.83 -19.85 -23.60
C VAL A 196 -13.72 -19.04 -24.90
N ALA A 197 -14.83 -18.82 -25.59
CA ALA A 197 -14.81 -18.13 -26.87
C ALA A 197 -14.65 -16.61 -26.69
N LEU A 198 -15.39 -16.03 -25.73
CA LEU A 198 -15.26 -14.61 -25.40
C LEU A 198 -13.89 -14.29 -24.85
N SER A 199 -13.36 -15.08 -23.91
CA SER A 199 -12.05 -14.81 -23.31
C SER A 199 -10.95 -14.75 -24.37
N LEU A 200 -10.95 -15.72 -25.29
CA LEU A 200 -9.98 -15.74 -26.38
C LEU A 200 -10.22 -14.60 -27.37
N ARG A 201 -11.44 -14.34 -27.83
CA ARG A 201 -11.69 -13.24 -28.80
C ARG A 201 -11.38 -11.86 -28.23
N ASN A 202 -11.61 -11.66 -26.94
CA ASN A 202 -11.53 -10.36 -26.29
C ASN A 202 -10.14 -10.04 -25.71
N GLY A 203 -9.18 -10.96 -25.78
CA GLY A 203 -7.76 -10.64 -25.58
C GLY A 203 -7.05 -11.37 -24.45
N LEU A 204 -7.69 -12.34 -23.79
CA LEU A 204 -7.05 -13.24 -22.84
C LEU A 204 -6.19 -14.27 -23.57
N ASP A 205 -4.91 -14.37 -23.25
CA ASP A 205 -3.97 -15.22 -23.99
C ASP A 205 -3.69 -16.55 -23.30
N LEU A 206 -3.48 -16.53 -21.97
CA LEU A 206 -3.05 -17.70 -21.21
C LEU A 206 -4.06 -18.09 -20.11
N GLU A 207 -4.58 -19.31 -20.20
CA GLU A 207 -5.32 -20.00 -19.13
C GLU A 207 -4.32 -20.64 -18.15
N ALA A 208 -4.59 -20.53 -16.84
CA ALA A 208 -3.65 -20.84 -15.77
C ALA A 208 -4.36 -21.42 -14.51
N PRO A 209 -3.70 -22.32 -13.75
CA PRO A 209 -2.28 -22.71 -13.85
C PRO A 209 -2.00 -23.97 -14.67
N PHE A 210 -3.03 -24.70 -15.11
CA PHE A 210 -2.90 -25.93 -15.89
C PHE A 210 -3.96 -26.01 -16.99
N ARG A 211 -4.13 -27.17 -17.63
CA ARG A 211 -5.09 -27.32 -18.74
C ARG A 211 -6.51 -27.42 -18.18
N GLN A 212 -7.42 -26.52 -18.58
CA GLN A 212 -8.74 -26.42 -17.95
C GLN A 212 -9.88 -26.30 -18.97
N GLN A 213 -10.56 -25.15 -19.02
CA GLN A 213 -11.74 -24.88 -19.82
C GLN A 213 -11.41 -24.89 -21.31
N ARG A 214 -10.28 -24.29 -21.71
CA ARG A 214 -9.84 -24.28 -23.11
C ARG A 214 -9.51 -25.70 -23.59
N ALA A 215 -8.90 -26.53 -22.75
CA ALA A 215 -8.58 -27.90 -23.11
C ALA A 215 -9.83 -28.75 -23.41
N GLN A 216 -10.95 -28.46 -22.73
CA GLN A 216 -12.22 -29.18 -22.90
C GLN A 216 -13.08 -28.61 -24.03
N HIS A 217 -13.14 -27.30 -24.17
CA HIS A 217 -14.19 -26.64 -24.96
C HIS A 217 -13.69 -25.90 -26.20
N LEU A 218 -12.39 -25.61 -26.33
CA LEU A 218 -11.87 -24.79 -27.44
C LEU A 218 -12.12 -25.45 -28.81
N ARG A 219 -11.98 -26.77 -28.92
CA ARG A 219 -12.23 -27.49 -30.18
C ARG A 219 -13.67 -27.35 -30.66
N ALA A 220 -14.64 -27.52 -29.76
CA ALA A 220 -16.05 -27.33 -30.09
C ALA A 220 -16.34 -25.87 -30.50
N CYS A 221 -15.69 -24.90 -29.85
CA CYS A 221 -15.82 -23.49 -30.22
C CYS A 221 -15.27 -23.19 -31.63
N LEU A 222 -14.19 -23.86 -32.05
CA LEU A 222 -13.66 -23.77 -33.41
C LEU A 222 -14.61 -24.39 -34.44
N GLU A 223 -15.09 -25.61 -34.18
CA GLU A 223 -15.99 -26.35 -35.07
C GLU A 223 -17.32 -25.61 -35.29
N THR A 224 -17.79 -24.89 -34.27
CA THR A 224 -19.02 -24.07 -34.32
C THR A 224 -18.79 -22.63 -34.80
N GLY A 225 -17.55 -22.23 -35.08
CA GLY A 225 -17.19 -20.87 -35.52
C GLY A 225 -17.32 -19.78 -34.44
N ARG A 226 -17.43 -20.16 -33.16
CA ARG A 226 -17.44 -19.20 -32.04
C ARG A 226 -16.07 -18.55 -31.82
N VAL A 227 -14.99 -19.23 -32.22
CA VAL A 227 -13.62 -18.73 -32.31
C VAL A 227 -13.02 -19.08 -33.68
N SER A 228 -12.03 -18.31 -34.11
CA SER A 228 -11.29 -18.53 -35.35
C SER A 228 -9.85 -19.00 -35.08
N GLU A 229 -9.19 -19.55 -36.10
CA GLU A 229 -7.74 -19.84 -36.02
C GLU A 229 -6.93 -18.57 -35.71
N TYR A 230 -7.36 -17.42 -36.22
CA TYR A 230 -6.75 -16.12 -35.91
C TYR A 230 -6.76 -15.80 -34.42
N ASP A 231 -7.84 -16.10 -33.69
CA ASP A 231 -7.93 -15.83 -32.25
C ASP A 231 -6.90 -16.65 -31.47
N ILE A 232 -6.67 -17.91 -31.89
CA ILE A 232 -5.68 -18.80 -31.31
C ILE A 232 -4.27 -18.33 -31.65
N ASP A 233 -4.01 -17.99 -32.92
CA ASP A 233 -2.71 -17.53 -33.39
C ASP A 233 -2.30 -16.23 -32.71
N ARG A 234 -3.24 -15.29 -32.50
CA ARG A 234 -2.99 -14.05 -31.78
C ARG A 234 -2.51 -14.31 -30.34
N ALA A 235 -3.22 -15.16 -29.60
CA ALA A 235 -2.85 -15.54 -28.24
C ALA A 235 -1.51 -16.29 -28.19
N GLY A 236 -1.33 -17.27 -29.10
CA GLY A 236 -0.10 -18.02 -29.24
C GLY A 236 1.10 -17.13 -29.57
N HIS A 237 0.96 -16.18 -30.50
CA HIS A 237 2.01 -15.23 -30.84
C HIS A 237 2.36 -14.30 -29.69
N ALA A 238 1.38 -13.81 -28.92
CA ALA A 238 1.65 -12.96 -27.76
C ALA A 238 2.49 -13.70 -26.71
N ILE A 239 2.11 -14.94 -26.38
CA ILE A 239 2.86 -15.78 -25.42
C ILE A 239 4.24 -16.12 -25.96
N LEU A 240 4.32 -16.66 -27.19
CA LEU A 240 5.57 -17.13 -27.78
C LEU A 240 6.57 -15.99 -27.96
N ARG A 241 6.13 -14.81 -28.39
CA ARG A 241 7.01 -13.64 -28.51
C ARG A 241 7.70 -13.35 -27.18
N ILE A 242 6.92 -13.14 -26.12
CA ILE A 242 7.44 -12.73 -24.82
C ILE A 242 8.31 -13.81 -24.18
N VAL A 243 7.92 -15.08 -24.30
CA VAL A 243 8.71 -16.22 -23.82
C VAL A 243 10.02 -16.36 -24.60
N ILE A 244 10.00 -16.25 -25.93
CA ILE A 244 11.22 -16.32 -26.75
C ILE A 244 12.16 -15.15 -26.44
N GLU A 245 11.64 -13.93 -26.38
CA GLU A 245 12.41 -12.74 -26.02
C GLU A 245 13.11 -12.92 -24.68
N ASN A 246 12.41 -13.40 -23.65
CA ASN A 246 12.95 -13.45 -22.29
C ASN A 246 13.75 -14.71 -21.95
N GLU A 247 13.38 -15.87 -22.50
CA GLU A 247 14.00 -17.15 -22.11
C GLU A 247 14.89 -17.75 -23.19
N VAL A 248 14.78 -17.33 -24.45
CA VAL A 248 15.60 -17.85 -25.56
C VAL A 248 16.62 -16.81 -26.01
N LEU A 249 16.21 -15.58 -26.29
CA LEU A 249 17.08 -14.54 -26.86
C LEU A 249 17.99 -13.88 -25.81
N ARG A 250 17.50 -13.65 -24.59
CA ARG A 250 18.34 -13.13 -23.48
C ARG A 250 19.39 -14.14 -22.99
N GLY A 251 19.24 -15.42 -23.35
CA GLY A 251 20.11 -16.50 -22.90
C GLY A 251 19.92 -16.88 -21.43
N ASP A 252 20.71 -17.84 -20.95
CA ASP A 252 20.63 -18.33 -19.57
C ASP A 252 21.13 -17.27 -18.57
N ILE A 253 20.19 -16.55 -17.96
CA ILE A 253 20.45 -15.75 -16.77
C ILE A 253 20.79 -16.71 -15.64
N LYS A 254 22.08 -16.80 -15.32
CA LYS A 254 22.58 -17.69 -14.27
C LYS A 254 22.20 -17.14 -12.90
N SER A 255 21.34 -17.85 -12.20
CA SER A 255 21.09 -17.67 -10.77
C SER A 255 21.46 -18.96 -10.02
N THR A 256 21.72 -18.86 -8.72
CA THR A 256 22.10 -20.00 -7.88
C THR A 256 21.22 -20.05 -6.65
N LYS A 257 20.87 -21.25 -6.18
CA LYS A 257 20.10 -21.43 -4.94
C LYS A 257 20.76 -20.81 -3.70
N LYS A 258 22.05 -20.48 -3.76
CA LYS A 258 22.76 -19.74 -2.68
C LYS A 258 22.26 -18.30 -2.48
N VAL A 259 21.60 -17.69 -3.47
CA VAL A 259 21.04 -16.33 -3.34
C VAL A 259 19.76 -16.31 -2.52
N VAL A 260 19.05 -17.44 -2.45
CA VAL A 260 17.77 -17.57 -1.76
C VAL A 260 18.00 -17.44 -0.26
N PHE A 261 17.29 -16.49 0.37
CA PHE A 261 17.45 -16.17 1.79
C PHE A 261 18.90 -15.86 2.19
N SER A 262 19.66 -15.28 1.27
CA SER A 262 21.05 -14.87 1.51
C SER A 262 21.14 -13.73 2.52
N LYS A 263 22.33 -13.51 3.09
CA LYS A 263 22.58 -12.37 3.97
C LYS A 263 22.21 -11.03 3.28
N GLU A 264 22.56 -10.86 2.01
CA GLU A 264 22.24 -9.67 1.22
C GLU A 264 20.73 -9.42 1.15
N HIS A 265 19.93 -10.46 0.90
CA HIS A 265 18.48 -10.32 0.80
C HIS A 265 17.83 -10.06 2.17
N ARG A 266 18.34 -10.68 3.24
CA ARG A 266 17.91 -10.38 4.62
C ARG A 266 18.26 -8.96 5.05
N ASP A 267 19.49 -8.52 4.77
CA ASP A 267 19.91 -7.13 5.04
C ASP A 267 19.00 -6.14 4.29
N LEU A 268 18.63 -6.44 3.04
CA LEU A 268 17.69 -5.63 2.25
C LEU A 268 16.26 -5.67 2.84
N ALA A 269 15.78 -6.82 3.30
CA ALA A 269 14.49 -6.93 3.98
C ALA A 269 14.45 -6.10 5.27
N ARG A 270 15.56 -6.08 6.02
CA ARG A 270 15.73 -5.24 7.21
C ARG A 270 15.76 -3.75 6.86
N GLU A 271 16.55 -3.33 5.86
CA GLU A 271 16.57 -1.94 5.38
C GLU A 271 15.15 -1.50 4.97
N SER A 272 14.44 -2.35 4.23
CA SER A 272 13.07 -2.10 3.81
C SER A 272 12.13 -1.92 4.99
N ALA A 273 12.19 -2.80 6.00
CA ALA A 273 11.38 -2.69 7.20
C ALA A 273 11.67 -1.39 7.97
N VAL A 274 12.95 -1.04 8.18
CA VAL A 274 13.36 0.20 8.86
C VAL A 274 12.80 1.43 8.16
N LYS A 275 13.00 1.54 6.83
CA LYS A 275 12.55 2.71 6.06
C LYS A 275 11.03 2.84 5.99
N SER A 276 10.31 1.74 6.21
CA SER A 276 8.85 1.68 6.11
C SER A 276 8.15 2.09 7.42
N MET A 277 8.76 1.88 8.59
CA MET A 277 8.11 2.16 9.88
C MET A 277 7.77 3.64 10.04
N VAL A 278 6.54 3.91 10.48
CA VAL A 278 6.00 5.27 10.61
C VAL A 278 5.83 5.63 12.07
N LEU A 279 6.37 6.77 12.49
CA LEU A 279 6.13 7.35 13.81
C LEU A 279 4.89 8.24 13.73
N LEU A 280 3.78 7.79 14.32
CA LEU A 280 2.51 8.52 14.34
C LEU A 280 2.46 9.55 15.48
N LYS A 281 3.06 9.21 16.62
CA LYS A 281 3.06 10.03 17.83
C LYS A 281 4.35 9.84 18.62
N ASN A 282 4.90 10.91 19.19
CA ASN A 282 6.07 10.87 20.08
C ASN A 282 6.08 12.06 21.05
N ASP A 283 5.36 11.92 22.15
CA ASP A 283 5.23 12.92 23.19
C ASP A 283 6.43 12.91 24.15
N THR A 284 6.55 14.01 24.90
CA THR A 284 7.52 14.18 25.97
C THR A 284 7.02 13.53 27.25
N VAL A 285 7.85 12.69 27.88
CA VAL A 285 7.62 12.09 29.20
C VAL A 285 8.77 12.50 30.12
N GLU A 286 8.45 13.17 31.23
CA GLU A 286 9.43 13.66 32.22
C GLU A 286 10.52 14.57 31.59
N GLY A 287 10.11 15.44 30.68
CA GLY A 287 10.98 16.48 30.10
C GLY A 287 11.83 16.05 28.90
N ALA A 288 11.72 14.81 28.42
CA ALA A 288 12.32 14.37 27.17
C ALA A 288 11.34 13.54 26.30
N PRO A 289 11.47 13.54 24.96
CA PRO A 289 10.74 12.61 24.09
C PRO A 289 10.94 11.15 24.55
N ILE A 290 9.89 10.33 24.46
CA ILE A 290 9.99 8.92 24.85
C ILE A 290 10.84 8.09 23.88
N LEU A 291 10.83 8.43 22.59
CA LEU A 291 11.68 7.81 21.58
C LEU A 291 12.78 8.79 21.11
N PRO A 292 14.02 8.28 20.89
CA PRO A 292 14.43 6.88 21.01
C PRO A 292 14.60 6.41 22.48
N ILE A 293 14.41 5.11 22.71
CA ILE A 293 14.76 4.44 23.96
C ILE A 293 16.28 4.53 24.13
N ARG A 294 16.73 5.02 25.28
CA ARG A 294 18.16 5.18 25.58
C ARG A 294 18.84 3.83 25.72
N SER A 295 20.09 3.74 25.29
CA SER A 295 20.90 2.51 25.37
C SER A 295 21.13 2.01 26.79
N GLU A 296 21.08 2.90 27.78
CA GLU A 296 21.32 2.59 29.19
C GLU A 296 20.07 2.14 29.95
N VAL A 297 18.95 1.90 29.25
CA VAL A 297 17.71 1.41 29.85
C VAL A 297 17.97 0.10 30.60
N ALA A 298 17.59 0.04 31.89
CA ALA A 298 17.87 -1.10 32.73
C ALA A 298 16.91 -2.27 32.46
N SER A 299 15.64 -1.96 32.14
CA SER A 299 14.60 -2.96 31.90
C SER A 299 13.54 -2.50 30.91
N VAL A 300 13.13 -3.43 30.04
CA VAL A 300 12.10 -3.21 29.02
C VAL A 300 11.07 -4.34 29.09
N GLY A 301 9.79 -3.98 29.24
CA GLY A 301 8.68 -4.92 29.13
C GLY A 301 8.14 -4.93 27.70
N ILE A 302 7.99 -6.12 27.11
CA ILE A 302 7.39 -6.29 25.79
C ILE A 302 6.12 -7.09 25.97
N VAL A 303 4.98 -6.45 25.74
CA VAL A 303 3.66 -6.98 26.13
C VAL A 303 2.68 -6.97 24.97
N GLY A 304 1.63 -7.78 25.10
CA GLY A 304 0.60 -7.95 24.09
C GLY A 304 0.82 -9.22 23.27
N TRP A 305 -0.27 -9.81 22.78
CA TRP A 305 -0.24 -11.12 22.13
C TRP A 305 0.58 -11.16 20.83
N ARG A 306 0.96 -10.00 20.29
CA ARG A 306 1.88 -9.89 19.16
C ARG A 306 3.36 -9.77 19.54
N ALA A 307 3.67 -9.60 20.82
CA ALA A 307 5.02 -9.32 21.31
C ALA A 307 6.08 -10.33 20.84
N ASP A 308 5.75 -11.62 20.80
CA ASP A 308 6.65 -12.69 20.32
C ASP A 308 6.07 -13.43 19.10
N SER A 309 5.16 -12.79 18.37
CA SER A 309 4.53 -13.40 17.19
C SER A 309 5.40 -13.30 15.94
N LYS A 310 5.46 -14.39 15.16
CA LYS A 310 6.08 -14.44 13.83
C LYS A 310 5.05 -14.08 12.76
N ASN A 311 4.59 -12.85 12.80
CA ASN A 311 3.48 -12.38 11.97
C ASN A 311 3.99 -11.66 10.72
N THR A 312 3.75 -12.23 9.54
CA THR A 312 4.07 -11.61 8.25
C THR A 312 2.83 -11.30 7.42
N GLY A 313 1.63 -11.39 8.01
CA GLY A 313 0.36 -11.07 7.36
C GLY A 313 -0.32 -12.28 6.75
N ASP A 314 -0.89 -12.10 5.56
CA ASP A 314 -1.76 -13.07 4.88
C ASP A 314 -1.13 -14.48 4.71
N LYS A 315 -1.99 -15.50 4.68
CA LYS A 315 -1.65 -16.91 4.47
C LYS A 315 -2.16 -17.48 3.13
N GLY A 316 -2.70 -16.63 2.25
CA GLY A 316 -3.09 -16.95 0.89
C GLY A 316 -1.91 -16.98 -0.08
N SER A 317 -2.15 -16.52 -1.31
CA SER A 317 -1.20 -16.45 -2.42
C SER A 317 -0.05 -15.47 -2.17
N SER A 318 -0.04 -14.70 -1.08
CA SER A 318 1.12 -13.88 -0.67
C SER A 318 2.04 -14.59 0.34
N HIS A 319 1.70 -15.81 0.77
CA HIS A 319 2.40 -16.53 1.85
C HIS A 319 3.78 -17.08 1.49
N VAL A 320 4.82 -16.26 1.68
CA VAL A 320 6.23 -16.68 1.60
C VAL A 320 6.59 -17.60 2.76
N ARG A 321 7.20 -18.76 2.45
CA ARG A 321 7.72 -19.68 3.47
C ARG A 321 9.14 -19.27 3.84
N CYS A 322 9.25 -18.39 4.83
CA CYS A 322 10.55 -17.92 5.30
C CYS A 322 11.24 -18.94 6.23
N PRO A 323 12.55 -19.22 6.08
CA PRO A 323 13.29 -20.08 7.02
C PRO A 323 13.32 -19.56 8.45
N GLU A 324 13.35 -18.24 8.63
CA GLU A 324 13.45 -17.58 9.92
C GLU A 324 12.70 -16.26 9.90
N ILE A 325 11.95 -15.98 10.97
CA ILE A 325 11.23 -14.72 11.17
C ILE A 325 11.54 -14.26 12.59
N ILE A 326 12.05 -13.04 12.71
CA ILE A 326 12.42 -12.43 13.98
C ILE A 326 11.23 -11.66 14.55
N SER A 327 10.74 -12.09 15.71
CA SER A 327 9.65 -11.41 16.41
C SER A 327 10.10 -10.07 17.02
N PRO A 328 9.17 -9.17 17.39
CA PRO A 328 9.51 -7.94 18.13
C PRO A 328 10.33 -8.21 19.40
N TYR A 329 9.91 -9.19 20.21
CA TYR A 329 10.65 -9.63 21.41
C TYR A 329 12.07 -10.07 21.09
N GLN A 330 12.24 -10.94 20.09
CA GLN A 330 13.57 -11.42 19.70
C GLN A 330 14.47 -10.28 19.22
N GLY A 331 13.96 -9.38 18.38
CA GLY A 331 14.73 -8.25 17.86
C GLY A 331 15.20 -7.28 18.94
N ILE A 332 14.32 -6.93 19.89
CA ILE A 332 14.68 -6.03 21.00
C ILE A 332 15.66 -6.72 21.96
N LYS A 333 15.45 -8.00 22.27
CA LYS A 333 16.37 -8.79 23.12
C LYS A 333 17.76 -8.93 22.51
N GLU A 334 17.85 -9.17 21.20
CA GLU A 334 19.14 -9.20 20.49
C GLU A 334 19.83 -7.84 20.47
N ALA A 335 19.05 -6.75 20.40
CA ALA A 335 19.59 -5.40 20.37
C ALA A 335 20.05 -4.89 21.75
N LEU A 336 19.50 -5.44 22.85
CA LEU A 336 19.78 -5.05 24.23
C LEU A 336 20.23 -6.27 25.08
N PRO A 337 21.43 -6.82 24.84
CA PRO A 337 21.89 -8.05 25.51
C PRO A 337 22.10 -7.90 27.02
N GLU A 338 22.37 -6.68 27.50
CA GLU A 338 22.66 -6.37 28.91
C GLU A 338 21.44 -5.81 29.67
N THR A 339 20.31 -5.58 29.00
CA THR A 339 19.06 -5.07 29.58
C THR A 339 18.16 -6.23 29.98
N GLU A 340 17.43 -6.09 31.09
CA GLU A 340 16.37 -7.05 31.44
C GLU A 340 15.17 -6.88 30.49
N VAL A 341 14.97 -7.81 29.55
CA VAL A 341 13.83 -7.81 28.62
C VAL A 341 12.79 -8.84 29.02
N VAL A 342 11.65 -8.38 29.53
CA VAL A 342 10.55 -9.21 30.07
C VAL A 342 9.42 -9.32 29.04
N LEU A 343 8.90 -10.54 28.82
CA LEU A 343 7.86 -10.83 27.83
C LEU A 343 6.52 -11.19 28.49
N GLU A 344 5.42 -10.67 27.96
CA GLU A 344 4.06 -11.15 28.24
C GLU A 344 3.19 -11.13 26.98
N SER A 345 2.89 -12.32 26.44
CA SER A 345 2.21 -12.49 25.16
C SER A 345 0.84 -13.19 25.25
N SER A 346 0.27 -13.34 26.44
CA SER A 346 -1.04 -13.98 26.64
C SER A 346 -2.22 -13.00 26.74
N ASN A 347 -1.97 -11.69 26.67
CA ASN A 347 -2.94 -10.63 26.99
C ASN A 347 -3.51 -10.70 28.42
N ASN A 348 -2.81 -11.36 29.35
CA ASN A 348 -3.22 -11.37 30.76
C ASN A 348 -2.99 -9.98 31.39
N LEU A 349 -4.08 -9.24 31.61
CA LEU A 349 -4.02 -7.85 32.09
C LEU A 349 -3.31 -7.70 33.45
N ALA A 350 -3.44 -8.67 34.35
CA ALA A 350 -2.78 -8.64 35.65
C ALA A 350 -1.25 -8.83 35.52
N SER A 351 -0.83 -9.76 34.66
CA SER A 351 0.58 -9.96 34.30
C SER A 351 1.16 -8.71 33.64
N ILE A 352 0.44 -8.12 32.68
CA ILE A 352 0.83 -6.89 31.99
C ILE A 352 1.04 -5.75 32.98
N LYS A 353 0.09 -5.50 33.89
CA LYS A 353 0.24 -4.47 34.94
C LYS A 353 1.45 -4.74 35.83
N SER A 354 1.66 -5.99 36.25
CA SER A 354 2.80 -6.36 37.09
C SER A 354 4.14 -6.10 36.38
N ILE A 355 4.26 -6.45 35.09
CA ILE A 355 5.47 -6.24 34.31
C ILE A 355 5.67 -4.76 34.05
N ALA A 356 4.64 -4.06 33.60
CA ALA A 356 4.69 -2.64 33.29
C ALA A 356 5.12 -1.80 34.51
N ALA A 357 4.68 -2.15 35.72
CA ALA A 357 5.10 -1.49 36.96
C ALA A 357 6.55 -1.80 37.38
N ALA A 358 7.15 -2.88 36.87
CA ALA A 358 8.48 -3.34 37.26
C ALA A 358 9.59 -2.92 36.28
N VAL A 359 9.25 -2.39 35.11
CA VAL A 359 10.21 -2.02 34.04
C VAL A 359 10.27 -0.51 33.79
N GLU A 360 11.38 -0.04 33.24
CA GLU A 360 11.55 1.40 32.92
C GLU A 360 10.74 1.84 31.69
N VAL A 361 10.62 0.98 30.68
CA VAL A 361 9.89 1.25 29.43
C VAL A 361 9.06 0.04 29.03
N VAL A 362 7.86 0.28 28.50
CA VAL A 362 6.97 -0.79 28.00
C VAL A 362 6.75 -0.61 26.51
N VAL A 363 6.93 -1.67 25.73
CA VAL A 363 6.54 -1.77 24.32
C VAL A 363 5.34 -2.69 24.22
N VAL A 364 4.17 -2.12 23.89
CA VAL A 364 2.92 -2.84 23.65
C VAL A 364 2.81 -3.15 22.17
N VAL A 365 2.69 -4.42 21.81
CA VAL A 365 2.55 -4.89 20.42
C VAL A 365 1.14 -5.42 20.20
N VAL A 366 0.38 -4.77 19.34
CA VAL A 366 -1.05 -5.03 19.06
C VAL A 366 -1.32 -5.06 17.55
N GLY A 367 -2.51 -5.53 17.15
CA GLY A 367 -2.95 -5.49 15.76
C GLY A 367 -3.29 -6.86 15.15
N TYR A 368 -3.36 -6.89 13.82
CA TYR A 368 -4.01 -7.91 13.02
C TYR A 368 -3.11 -9.07 12.59
N ASP A 369 -3.70 -10.16 12.11
CA ASP A 369 -3.05 -11.20 11.30
C ASP A 369 -3.97 -11.71 10.19
N PHE A 370 -3.54 -12.78 9.53
CA PHE A 370 -4.25 -13.51 8.49
C PHE A 370 -5.71 -13.89 8.80
N ARG A 371 -6.17 -13.82 10.06
CA ARG A 371 -7.58 -14.06 10.44
C ARG A 371 -8.43 -12.81 10.34
N ASP A 372 -7.81 -11.65 10.54
CA ASP A 372 -8.45 -10.34 10.47
C ASP A 372 -8.51 -9.84 9.03
N GLU A 373 -7.47 -10.10 8.24
CA GLU A 373 -7.35 -9.66 6.84
C GLU A 373 -6.52 -10.65 6.01
N GLY A 374 -6.83 -10.77 4.73
CA GLY A 374 -6.08 -11.60 3.78
C GLY A 374 -6.96 -12.19 2.68
N GLU A 375 -6.46 -13.21 2.00
CA GLU A 375 -7.18 -13.82 0.87
C GLU A 375 -8.39 -14.66 1.33
N TYR A 376 -9.52 -14.54 0.60
CA TYR A 376 -10.80 -15.22 0.94
C TYR A 376 -11.31 -16.23 -0.10
N THR A 377 -10.41 -16.92 -0.81
CA THR A 377 -10.70 -17.77 -1.97
C THR A 377 -11.74 -18.85 -1.73
N ALA A 378 -11.49 -19.78 -0.81
CA ALA A 378 -12.32 -20.98 -0.69
C ALA A 378 -13.73 -20.68 -0.13
N PRO A 379 -13.89 -19.82 0.89
CA PRO A 379 -15.22 -19.41 1.32
C PRO A 379 -15.99 -18.64 0.22
N ALA A 380 -15.36 -17.69 -0.47
CA ALA A 380 -16.01 -16.96 -1.57
C ALA A 380 -16.41 -17.90 -2.72
N PHE A 381 -15.57 -18.89 -3.04
CA PHE A 381 -15.87 -19.92 -4.03
C PHE A 381 -17.14 -20.71 -3.63
N ASN A 382 -17.20 -21.21 -2.40
CA ASN A 382 -18.36 -21.97 -1.91
C ASN A 382 -19.65 -21.15 -1.85
N ALA A 383 -19.53 -19.84 -1.63
CA ALA A 383 -20.66 -18.92 -1.57
C ALA A 383 -21.17 -18.48 -2.95
N THR A 384 -20.45 -18.78 -4.05
CA THR A 384 -20.79 -18.30 -5.40
C THR A 384 -21.48 -19.40 -6.23
N PRO A 385 -22.79 -19.29 -6.50
CA PRO A 385 -23.50 -20.27 -7.31
C PRO A 385 -22.91 -20.40 -8.73
N GLY A 386 -22.82 -21.62 -9.25
CA GLY A 386 -22.39 -21.88 -10.63
C GLY A 386 -20.88 -21.86 -10.87
N LEU A 387 -20.07 -21.42 -9.90
CA LEU A 387 -18.61 -21.41 -10.03
C LEU A 387 -18.01 -22.83 -10.05
N SER A 388 -18.77 -23.83 -9.63
CA SER A 388 -18.38 -25.24 -9.75
C SER A 388 -18.24 -25.72 -11.20
N HIS A 389 -18.92 -25.08 -12.16
CA HIS A 389 -18.83 -25.43 -13.58
C HIS A 389 -17.47 -25.09 -14.20
N VAL A 390 -16.74 -24.14 -13.62
CA VAL A 390 -15.40 -23.76 -14.09
C VAL A 390 -14.29 -24.52 -13.36
N ILE A 391 -14.63 -25.43 -12.44
CA ILE A 391 -13.63 -26.34 -11.86
C ILE A 391 -13.08 -27.23 -12.98
N PRO A 392 -11.75 -27.26 -13.18
CA PRO A 392 -11.16 -28.14 -14.15
C PRO A 392 -11.27 -29.61 -13.72
N PRO A 393 -11.46 -30.55 -14.67
CA PRO A 393 -11.34 -31.96 -14.41
C PRO A 393 -9.89 -32.27 -13.98
N ASP A 394 -9.71 -33.30 -13.14
CA ASP A 394 -8.39 -33.80 -12.79
C ASP A 394 -7.66 -34.23 -14.07
N ASP A 395 -6.59 -33.51 -14.42
CA ASP A 395 -5.76 -33.80 -15.59
C ASP A 395 -4.68 -34.86 -15.29
N GLY A 396 -4.72 -35.45 -14.09
CA GLY A 396 -3.82 -36.49 -13.60
C GLY A 396 -2.55 -35.94 -12.96
N SER A 397 -2.28 -34.63 -13.06
CA SER A 397 -1.11 -34.01 -12.44
C SER A 397 -1.26 -33.87 -10.92
N GLU A 398 -0.17 -34.06 -10.18
CA GLU A 398 -0.18 -33.87 -8.72
C GLU A 398 -0.49 -32.42 -8.33
N GLU A 399 -0.13 -31.45 -9.19
CA GLU A 399 -0.47 -30.05 -9.01
C GLU A 399 -1.98 -29.80 -9.15
N ALA A 400 -2.63 -30.32 -10.21
CA ALA A 400 -4.08 -30.19 -10.36
C ALA A 400 -4.81 -30.88 -9.21
N LYS A 401 -4.41 -32.10 -8.82
CA LYS A 401 -4.99 -32.79 -7.64
C LYS A 401 -4.83 -31.99 -6.36
N SER A 402 -3.65 -31.42 -6.12
CA SER A 402 -3.41 -30.62 -4.91
C SER A 402 -4.20 -29.33 -4.90
N VAL A 403 -4.38 -28.66 -6.05
CA VAL A 403 -5.12 -27.40 -6.14
C VAL A 403 -6.63 -27.66 -6.05
N ILE A 404 -7.14 -28.62 -6.82
CA ILE A 404 -8.56 -29.00 -6.83
C ILE A 404 -8.97 -29.52 -5.44
N SER A 405 -8.16 -30.36 -4.79
CA SER A 405 -8.48 -30.85 -3.43
C SER A 405 -8.60 -29.73 -2.40
N ARG A 406 -7.75 -28.70 -2.47
CA ARG A 406 -7.83 -27.52 -1.59
C ARG A 406 -9.08 -26.67 -1.82
N LEU A 407 -9.60 -26.64 -3.05
CA LEU A 407 -10.77 -25.86 -3.44
C LEU A 407 -12.09 -26.60 -3.17
N VAL A 408 -12.14 -27.91 -3.45
CA VAL A 408 -13.36 -28.73 -3.38
C VAL A 408 -13.56 -29.36 -2.00
N ASN A 409 -12.48 -29.69 -1.29
CA ASN A 409 -12.49 -30.15 0.10
C ASN A 409 -11.70 -29.20 0.98
N PRO A 410 -12.11 -27.92 1.10
CA PRO A 410 -11.47 -27.04 2.05
C PRO A 410 -11.61 -27.69 3.43
N ALA A 411 -10.53 -27.73 4.21
CA ALA A 411 -10.67 -28.00 5.64
C ALA A 411 -11.75 -27.04 6.17
N PRO A 412 -12.74 -27.50 6.96
CA PRO A 412 -13.85 -26.67 7.37
C PRO A 412 -13.31 -25.48 8.16
N LYS A 413 -13.10 -24.36 7.48
CA LYS A 413 -13.04 -23.04 8.09
C LYS A 413 -14.50 -22.68 8.30
N LYS A 414 -15.03 -23.02 9.48
CA LYS A 414 -16.31 -22.48 9.90
C LYS A 414 -16.12 -20.96 9.90
N ASP A 415 -16.94 -20.22 9.18
CA ASP A 415 -17.02 -18.77 9.35
C ASP A 415 -17.45 -18.55 10.81
N ASP A 416 -16.47 -18.28 11.67
CA ASP A 416 -16.63 -18.09 13.10
C ASP A 416 -16.56 -16.61 13.47
N ARG A 417 -16.66 -15.71 12.48
CA ARG A 417 -16.83 -14.26 12.66
C ARG A 417 -18.11 -13.89 13.41
N GLU A 418 -19.05 -14.83 13.56
CA GLU A 418 -20.24 -14.67 14.43
C GLU A 418 -19.99 -15.08 15.89
N LYS A 419 -18.87 -15.77 16.18
CA LYS A 419 -18.53 -16.25 17.53
C LYS A 419 -17.63 -15.30 18.30
N ASP A 420 -16.88 -14.46 17.59
CA ASP A 420 -16.32 -13.27 18.17
C ASP A 420 -17.32 -12.13 17.91
N ASN A 421 -17.75 -11.41 18.94
CA ASN A 421 -18.79 -10.36 18.79
C ASN A 421 -18.31 -9.12 17.98
N TYR A 422 -17.20 -9.26 17.24
CA TYR A 422 -16.46 -8.20 16.56
C TYR A 422 -16.18 -8.52 15.08
N GLY A 423 -16.47 -9.74 14.59
CA GLY A 423 -16.42 -10.06 13.17
C GLY A 423 -15.05 -10.50 12.61
N PHE A 424 -14.08 -10.88 13.45
CA PHE A 424 -12.75 -11.32 13.02
C PHE A 424 -12.67 -12.85 12.88
N GLY A 425 -12.27 -13.35 11.70
CA GLY A 425 -12.24 -14.79 11.45
C GLY A 425 -12.13 -15.18 9.98
N THR A 426 -11.25 -16.16 9.71
CA THR A 426 -11.00 -16.83 8.42
C THR A 426 -10.28 -16.06 7.28
N GLY A 427 -10.02 -14.76 7.44
CA GLY A 427 -9.39 -13.87 6.45
C GLY A 427 -10.43 -13.00 5.71
N GLY A 428 -10.07 -12.41 4.56
CA GLY A 428 -10.99 -11.63 3.73
C GLY A 428 -11.13 -10.17 4.13
N ASP A 429 -12.20 -9.54 3.64
CA ASP A 429 -12.49 -8.15 3.90
C ASP A 429 -12.81 -7.93 5.39
N ARG A 430 -12.29 -6.83 5.94
CA ARG A 430 -12.45 -6.46 7.34
C ARG A 430 -13.86 -5.93 7.59
N ARG A 431 -14.47 -6.32 8.71
CA ARG A 431 -15.74 -5.76 9.18
C ARG A 431 -15.58 -4.53 10.05
N SER A 432 -14.39 -4.38 10.64
CA SER A 432 -14.00 -3.17 11.35
C SER A 432 -12.53 -2.85 11.11
N LEU A 433 -12.21 -1.56 11.08
CA LEU A 433 -10.89 -0.98 11.01
C LEU A 433 -10.32 -0.63 12.40
N ARG A 434 -11.02 -0.97 13.48
CA ARG A 434 -10.58 -0.73 14.86
C ARG A 434 -9.76 -1.90 15.38
N LEU A 435 -8.95 -1.66 16.40
CA LEU A 435 -8.29 -2.74 17.12
C LEU A 435 -9.33 -3.62 17.81
N ARG A 436 -8.93 -4.86 18.12
CA ARG A 436 -9.75 -5.73 18.96
C ARG A 436 -9.89 -5.07 20.34
N PRO A 437 -11.04 -5.15 21.02
CA PRO A 437 -11.18 -4.56 22.35
C PRO A 437 -10.14 -5.07 23.36
N ASP A 438 -9.74 -6.34 23.26
CA ASP A 438 -8.66 -6.91 24.09
C ASP A 438 -7.32 -6.18 23.89
N ASP A 439 -6.99 -5.76 22.66
CA ASP A 439 -5.78 -4.99 22.37
C ASP A 439 -5.86 -3.60 23.00
N VAL A 440 -7.03 -2.97 22.97
CA VAL A 440 -7.28 -1.67 23.62
C VAL A 440 -7.15 -1.79 25.15
N GLU A 441 -7.66 -2.86 25.74
CA GLU A 441 -7.52 -3.12 27.18
C GLU A 441 -6.07 -3.41 27.58
N VAL A 442 -5.28 -4.08 26.74
CA VAL A 442 -3.83 -4.23 26.94
C VAL A 442 -3.11 -2.87 26.96
N ILE A 443 -3.43 -1.98 26.02
CA ILE A 443 -2.86 -0.62 25.98
C ILE A 443 -3.19 0.12 27.27
N LYS A 444 -4.47 0.16 27.66
CA LYS A 444 -4.94 0.81 28.89
C LYS A 444 -4.23 0.25 30.13
N ALA A 445 -4.15 -1.07 30.25
CA ALA A 445 -3.54 -1.74 31.39
C ALA A 445 -2.04 -1.38 31.55
N ALA A 446 -1.30 -1.27 30.45
CA ALA A 446 0.10 -0.86 30.47
C ALA A 446 0.26 0.62 30.85
N VAL A 447 -0.48 1.52 30.18
CA VAL A 447 -0.40 2.98 30.37
C VAL A 447 -0.83 3.40 31.79
N GLU A 448 -1.78 2.68 32.40
CA GLU A 448 -2.28 2.96 33.75
C GLU A 448 -1.16 2.95 34.79
N VAL A 449 -0.19 2.03 34.64
CA VAL A 449 0.89 1.82 35.62
C VAL A 449 2.26 2.29 35.16
N ASN A 450 2.45 2.52 33.86
CA ASN A 450 3.70 3.01 33.30
C ASN A 450 3.46 4.10 32.24
N ARG A 451 3.90 5.34 32.50
CA ARG A 451 3.77 6.46 31.57
C ARG A 451 4.79 6.41 30.42
N ARG A 452 5.80 5.54 30.48
CA ARG A 452 6.78 5.27 29.42
C ARG A 452 6.33 4.07 28.56
N THR A 453 5.09 4.12 28.08
CA THR A 453 4.52 3.10 27.19
C THR A 453 4.57 3.53 25.72
N ILE A 454 5.11 2.66 24.88
CA ILE A 454 5.15 2.80 23.42
C ILE A 454 4.22 1.75 22.83
N VAL A 455 3.33 2.14 21.93
CA VAL A 455 2.46 1.20 21.21
C VAL A 455 2.99 1.01 19.78
N THR A 456 3.15 -0.23 19.34
CA THR A 456 3.44 -0.58 17.95
C THR A 456 2.27 -1.36 17.35
N ILE A 457 1.72 -0.84 16.26
CA ILE A 457 0.62 -1.44 15.49
C ILE A 457 1.20 -2.37 14.43
N VAL A 458 0.81 -3.64 14.46
CA VAL A 458 1.15 -4.65 13.45
C VAL A 458 -0.09 -4.91 12.59
N ALA A 459 -0.13 -4.33 11.39
CA ALA A 459 -1.24 -4.48 10.44
C ALA A 459 -0.77 -4.24 9.00
N GLY A 460 -1.56 -4.67 8.01
CA GLY A 460 -1.26 -4.50 6.59
C GLY A 460 -1.85 -3.23 5.95
N GLY A 461 -2.81 -2.58 6.60
CA GLY A 461 -3.47 -1.36 6.14
C GLY A 461 -4.12 -0.59 7.30
N THR A 462 -5.02 0.34 6.99
CA THR A 462 -5.59 1.31 7.95
C THR A 462 -6.07 0.69 9.27
N VAL A 463 -5.65 1.29 10.39
CA VAL A 463 -6.18 1.02 11.74
C VAL A 463 -6.63 2.35 12.32
N ILE A 464 -7.92 2.47 12.67
CA ILE A 464 -8.47 3.64 13.36
C ILE A 464 -7.96 3.63 14.80
N ILE A 465 -7.44 4.77 15.27
CA ILE A 465 -6.73 4.87 16.55
C ILE A 465 -7.40 5.79 17.57
N GLU A 466 -8.43 6.53 17.15
CA GLU A 466 -9.10 7.61 17.87
C GLU A 466 -9.67 7.21 19.24
N GLU A 467 -9.89 5.92 19.47
CA GLU A 467 -10.39 5.41 20.74
C GLU A 467 -9.30 5.29 21.83
N TRP A 468 -8.01 5.29 21.45
CA TRP A 468 -6.88 5.00 22.35
C TRP A 468 -5.62 5.84 22.10
N ASP A 469 -5.53 6.61 21.01
CA ASP A 469 -4.34 7.38 20.62
C ASP A 469 -3.87 8.42 21.67
N SER A 470 -4.82 8.97 22.44
CA SER A 470 -4.54 9.90 23.52
C SER A 470 -3.86 9.26 24.73
N LEU A 471 -3.87 7.92 24.85
CA LEU A 471 -3.36 7.21 26.02
C LEU A 471 -1.81 7.07 26.03
N PRO A 472 -1.16 6.43 25.04
CA PRO A 472 0.29 6.27 25.06
C PRO A 472 0.99 7.55 24.57
N PRO A 473 2.18 7.89 25.10
CA PRO A 473 3.01 8.96 24.56
C PRO A 473 3.59 8.67 23.17
N ALA A 474 3.76 7.40 22.77
CA ALA A 474 4.28 7.08 21.44
C ALA A 474 3.49 5.98 20.74
N ILE A 475 3.31 6.17 19.42
CA ILE A 475 2.59 5.25 18.54
C ILE A 475 3.40 5.06 17.26
N ILE A 476 3.69 3.80 16.95
CA ILE A 476 4.43 3.38 15.76
C ILE A 476 3.51 2.52 14.91
N PHE A 477 3.47 2.78 13.60
CA PHE A 477 2.94 1.83 12.63
C PHE A 477 4.07 0.90 12.19
N GLY A 478 4.05 -0.34 12.70
CA GLY A 478 5.12 -1.33 12.60
C GLY A 478 4.95 -2.35 11.47
N TRP A 479 3.79 -2.37 10.80
CA TRP A 479 3.48 -3.20 9.62
C TRP A 479 3.59 -4.72 9.82
N TYR A 480 3.19 -5.47 8.80
CA TYR A 480 3.79 -6.78 8.51
C TYR A 480 5.17 -6.61 7.88
N SER A 481 6.19 -6.54 8.74
CA SER A 481 7.55 -6.10 8.37
C SER A 481 8.48 -7.20 7.83
N GLY A 482 7.95 -8.33 7.39
CA GLY A 482 8.75 -9.42 6.82
C GLY A 482 9.66 -10.11 7.84
N CYS A 483 10.66 -10.84 7.33
CA CYS A 483 11.48 -11.76 8.13
C CYS A 483 12.40 -11.08 9.16
N GLU A 484 12.82 -9.85 8.89
CA GLU A 484 13.74 -9.07 9.74
C GLU A 484 13.01 -7.96 10.54
N GLY A 485 11.67 -7.98 10.54
CA GLY A 485 10.85 -6.91 11.12
C GLY A 485 11.14 -6.62 12.60
N GLY A 486 11.38 -7.65 13.41
CA GLY A 486 11.76 -7.47 14.81
C GLY A 486 13.09 -6.72 14.99
N ARG A 487 14.10 -7.02 14.16
CA ARG A 487 15.40 -6.33 14.21
C ARG A 487 15.30 -4.89 13.72
N ALA A 488 14.45 -4.65 12.71
CA ALA A 488 14.16 -3.31 12.22
C ALA A 488 13.44 -2.46 13.28
N LEU A 489 12.45 -3.03 13.98
CA LEU A 489 11.73 -2.36 15.07
C LEU A 489 12.71 -1.94 16.18
N ALA A 490 13.60 -2.83 16.58
CA ALA A 490 14.62 -2.52 17.59
C ALA A 490 15.56 -1.38 17.13
N GLU A 491 15.92 -1.31 15.85
CA GLU A 491 16.78 -0.23 15.33
C GLU A 491 16.13 1.15 15.44
N VAL A 492 14.86 1.27 15.05
CA VAL A 492 14.15 2.56 15.13
C VAL A 492 13.78 2.93 16.57
N LEU A 493 13.43 1.95 17.41
CA LEU A 493 13.17 2.18 18.83
C LEU A 493 14.40 2.73 19.56
N LEU A 494 15.60 2.23 19.22
CA LEU A 494 16.85 2.61 19.86
C LEU A 494 17.57 3.78 19.18
N GLY A 495 16.97 4.39 18.14
CA GLY A 495 17.59 5.49 17.39
C GLY A 495 18.85 5.09 16.61
N ARG A 496 19.06 3.79 16.35
CA ARG A 496 20.10 3.29 15.43
C ARG A 496 19.74 3.58 13.97
N ALA A 497 18.45 3.78 13.71
CA ALA A 497 17.90 4.33 12.49
C ALA A 497 16.79 5.33 12.83
N ASN A 498 16.54 6.28 11.92
CA ASN A 498 15.44 7.24 12.05
C ASN A 498 14.14 6.65 11.51
N PHE A 499 13.01 7.08 12.07
CA PHE A 499 11.70 6.90 11.44
C PHE A 499 11.61 7.78 10.19
N SER A 500 11.77 7.18 9.01
CA SER A 500 11.63 7.87 7.72
C SER A 500 10.29 7.62 7.03
N GLY A 501 9.54 6.60 7.47
CA GLY A 501 8.31 6.21 6.80
C GLY A 501 7.22 7.29 6.85
N ARG A 502 6.35 7.28 5.84
CA ARG A 502 5.16 8.14 5.72
C ARG A 502 3.99 7.28 5.24
N LEU A 503 2.82 7.40 5.87
CA LEU A 503 1.66 6.60 5.49
C LEU A 503 1.31 6.83 4.01
N PRO A 504 1.13 5.76 3.21
CA PRO A 504 0.70 5.85 1.82
C PRO A 504 -0.84 5.85 1.67
N PHE A 505 -1.55 6.05 2.77
CA PHE A 505 -3.01 6.11 2.86
C PHE A 505 -3.45 7.00 4.02
N SER A 506 -4.72 7.40 3.99
CA SER A 506 -5.35 8.18 5.05
C SER A 506 -5.90 7.27 6.17
N ILE A 507 -5.73 7.68 7.43
CA ILE A 507 -6.43 7.07 8.57
C ILE A 507 -7.66 7.92 8.86
N PRO A 508 -8.90 7.41 8.64
CA PRO A 508 -10.11 8.14 8.96
C PRO A 508 -10.35 8.12 10.46
N THR A 509 -11.00 9.16 10.98
CA THR A 509 -11.36 9.22 12.40
C THR A 509 -12.56 8.32 12.77
N SER A 510 -13.37 7.97 11.77
CA SER A 510 -14.55 7.11 11.89
C SER A 510 -14.75 6.32 10.59
N GLU A 511 -15.27 5.10 10.71
CA GLU A 511 -15.67 4.28 9.55
C GLU A 511 -16.81 4.94 8.77
N GLU A 512 -17.62 5.78 9.43
CA GLU A 512 -18.71 6.53 8.80
C GLU A 512 -18.23 7.55 7.76
N HIS A 513 -16.94 7.91 7.77
CA HIS A 513 -16.34 8.82 6.78
C HIS A 513 -15.95 8.11 5.47
N LEU A 514 -16.06 6.79 5.43
CA LEU A 514 -15.66 5.99 4.29
C LEU A 514 -16.84 5.73 3.34
N PRO A 515 -16.57 5.42 2.06
CA PRO A 515 -17.60 4.92 1.16
C PRO A 515 -18.29 3.68 1.73
N ALA A 516 -19.58 3.50 1.44
CA ALA A 516 -20.30 2.29 1.82
C ALA A 516 -19.57 1.04 1.33
N PHE A 517 -19.55 0.00 2.17
CA PHE A 517 -18.83 -1.24 1.92
C PHE A 517 -19.63 -2.44 2.44
N ASP A 518 -20.19 -3.22 1.52
CA ASP A 518 -20.82 -4.50 1.82
C ASP A 518 -19.95 -5.63 1.22
N ASP A 519 -19.44 -6.50 2.10
CA ASP A 519 -18.54 -7.60 1.72
C ASP A 519 -19.25 -8.73 0.95
N ASN A 520 -20.57 -8.63 0.77
CA ASN A 520 -21.39 -9.59 0.03
C ASN A 520 -22.12 -8.97 -1.18
N GLU A 521 -21.77 -7.76 -1.58
CA GLU A 521 -22.43 -7.02 -2.66
C GLU A 521 -22.34 -7.74 -4.03
N GLU A 522 -23.37 -7.60 -4.86
CA GLU A 522 -23.41 -8.17 -6.22
C GLU A 522 -23.15 -7.12 -7.31
N THR A 523 -23.41 -5.85 -7.02
CA THR A 523 -23.13 -4.74 -7.93
C THR A 523 -22.77 -3.52 -7.13
N ILE A 524 -21.68 -2.84 -7.49
CA ILE A 524 -21.24 -1.61 -6.82
C ILE A 524 -20.98 -0.52 -7.85
N LYS A 525 -21.40 0.71 -7.53
CA LYS A 525 -21.17 1.87 -8.40
C LYS A 525 -19.95 2.67 -7.97
N TYR A 526 -19.03 2.89 -8.91
CA TYR A 526 -17.84 3.71 -8.76
C TYR A 526 -18.03 4.97 -9.61
N ASP A 527 -18.67 5.96 -9.01
CA ASP A 527 -18.93 7.26 -9.62
C ASP A 527 -18.04 8.35 -9.01
N ARG A 528 -18.08 9.53 -9.64
CA ARG A 528 -17.48 10.72 -9.05
C ARG A 528 -18.32 11.14 -7.84
N CYS A 529 -17.63 11.48 -6.76
CA CYS A 529 -18.15 12.43 -5.80
C CYS A 529 -17.55 13.80 -6.17
N PRO A 530 -18.24 14.62 -6.98
CA PRO A 530 -17.65 15.86 -7.49
C PRO A 530 -17.43 16.85 -6.34
N TYR A 531 -16.17 17.24 -6.13
CA TYR A 531 -15.82 18.33 -5.22
C TYR A 531 -15.08 19.41 -6.01
N VAL A 532 -15.40 20.67 -5.73
CA VAL A 532 -14.62 21.81 -6.22
C VAL A 532 -13.81 22.35 -5.06
N THR A 533 -12.49 22.21 -5.14
CA THR A 533 -11.59 22.87 -4.19
C THR A 533 -11.28 24.27 -4.70
N THR A 534 -11.37 25.25 -3.80
CA THR A 534 -10.97 26.62 -4.08
C THR A 534 -9.93 27.05 -3.05
N ALA A 535 -8.91 27.78 -3.48
CA ALA A 535 -7.85 28.27 -2.60
C ALA A 535 -7.64 29.76 -2.82
N ASN A 536 -7.61 30.52 -1.73
CA ASN A 536 -7.26 31.93 -1.73
C ASN A 536 -5.75 32.05 -1.53
N VAL A 537 -5.06 32.79 -2.40
CA VAL A 537 -3.61 33.02 -2.30
C VAL A 537 -3.34 34.51 -2.14
N GLY A 538 -2.80 34.90 -0.98
CA GLY A 538 -2.38 36.27 -0.71
C GLY A 538 -1.01 36.57 -1.30
N LEU A 539 -0.95 37.25 -2.46
CA LEU A 539 0.32 37.48 -3.18
C LEU A 539 1.13 38.68 -2.67
N LEU A 540 0.50 39.64 -1.98
CA LEU A 540 1.14 40.90 -1.55
C LEU A 540 0.73 41.28 -0.13
N PRO A 541 1.10 40.49 0.90
CA PRO A 541 0.77 40.84 2.27
C PRO A 541 1.52 42.10 2.71
N ILE A 542 0.81 42.99 3.42
CA ILE A 542 1.39 44.19 4.05
C ILE A 542 2.00 43.85 5.41
N SER A 543 1.45 42.84 6.08
CA SER A 543 1.92 42.29 7.34
C SER A 543 3.41 41.95 7.24
N ARG A 544 4.18 42.34 8.26
CA ARG A 544 5.63 42.12 8.32
C ARG A 544 5.96 41.16 9.45
N ASP A 545 6.61 40.07 9.08
CA ASP A 545 7.13 39.09 10.02
C ASP A 545 8.47 39.56 10.58
N SER A 546 8.98 38.81 11.56
CA SER A 546 10.28 39.10 12.15
C SER A 546 11.07 37.82 12.29
N VAL A 547 12.36 37.92 11.94
CA VAL A 547 13.33 36.84 12.06
C VAL A 547 14.48 37.36 12.88
N TRP A 548 14.88 36.61 13.90
CA TRP A 548 16.05 36.91 14.72
C TRP A 548 17.01 35.74 14.68
N ILE A 549 18.30 36.08 14.70
CA ILE A 549 19.34 35.11 14.96
C ILE A 549 19.23 34.73 16.45
N ALA A 550 18.92 33.46 16.71
CA ALA A 550 18.76 32.94 18.08
C ALA A 550 20.09 32.85 18.82
N SER A 551 21.18 32.61 18.08
CA SER A 551 22.52 32.35 18.61
C SER A 551 23.57 32.65 17.53
N SER A 552 24.81 32.93 17.96
CA SER A 552 25.96 33.01 17.04
C SER A 552 26.40 31.64 16.48
N ASP A 553 25.85 30.53 16.99
CA ASP A 553 26.06 29.20 16.41
C ASP A 553 25.24 29.05 15.10
N PRO A 554 25.89 28.81 13.95
CA PRO A 554 25.21 28.70 12.66
C PRO A 554 24.26 27.48 12.55
N ASN A 555 24.33 26.51 13.47
CA ASN A 555 23.43 25.36 13.51
C ASN A 555 22.18 25.60 14.35
N THR A 556 22.12 26.70 15.10
CA THR A 556 20.91 27.06 15.86
C THR A 556 19.89 27.67 14.89
N PRO A 557 18.66 27.11 14.79
CA PRO A 557 17.62 27.68 13.94
C PRO A 557 17.31 29.14 14.31
N PRO A 558 17.00 30.01 13.34
CA PRO A 558 16.57 31.37 13.64
C PRO A 558 15.21 31.36 14.36
N LEU A 559 14.99 32.33 15.23
CA LEU A 559 13.65 32.58 15.78
C LEU A 559 12.81 33.27 14.72
N ILE A 560 11.72 32.64 14.31
CA ILE A 560 10.77 33.21 13.36
C ILE A 560 9.48 33.51 14.11
N LYS A 561 9.06 34.78 14.12
CA LYS A 561 7.73 35.18 14.58
C LYS A 561 6.90 35.60 13.36
N PRO A 562 6.06 34.71 12.83
CA PRO A 562 5.08 35.12 11.84
C PRO A 562 4.06 36.05 12.48
N ASN A 563 3.82 37.21 11.86
CA ASN A 563 2.79 38.18 12.19
C ASN A 563 1.78 38.25 11.04
N PHE A 564 1.43 37.09 10.46
CA PHE A 564 0.37 37.01 9.44
C PHE A 564 -0.88 37.75 9.92
N PHE A 565 -1.52 38.46 8.99
CA PHE A 565 -2.75 39.19 9.26
C PHE A 565 -2.62 40.26 10.37
N SER A 566 -1.42 40.77 10.66
CA SER A 566 -1.23 41.89 11.60
C SER A 566 -1.79 43.20 11.04
N SER A 567 -1.73 43.39 9.72
CA SER A 567 -2.36 44.51 9.01
C SER A 567 -3.87 44.30 8.85
N GLU A 568 -4.66 45.34 9.16
CA GLU A 568 -6.10 45.33 8.88
C GLU A 568 -6.39 45.24 7.38
N VAL A 569 -5.52 45.79 6.54
CA VAL A 569 -5.69 45.70 5.08
C VAL A 569 -5.62 44.25 4.61
N ASP A 570 -4.70 43.46 5.17
CA ASP A 570 -4.59 42.04 4.81
C ASP A 570 -5.81 41.27 5.30
N ARG A 571 -6.27 41.52 6.54
CA ARG A 571 -7.50 40.90 7.05
C ARG A 571 -8.70 41.25 6.18
N PHE A 572 -8.86 42.53 5.81
CA PHE A 572 -9.93 42.98 4.93
C PHE A 572 -9.89 42.30 3.56
N VAL A 573 -8.74 42.27 2.89
CA VAL A 573 -8.59 41.63 1.57
C VAL A 573 -8.95 40.15 1.64
N TRP A 574 -8.52 39.45 2.70
CA TRP A 574 -8.87 38.05 2.89
C TRP A 574 -10.36 37.83 3.18
N ARG A 575 -10.99 38.69 3.98
CA ARG A 575 -12.45 38.62 4.22
C ARG A 575 -13.23 38.84 2.92
N ASP A 576 -12.85 39.84 2.13
CA ASP A 576 -13.50 40.14 0.85
C ASP A 576 -13.27 39.02 -0.18
N SER A 577 -12.07 38.45 -0.24
CA SER A 577 -11.73 37.32 -1.11
C SER A 577 -12.56 36.08 -0.78
N MET A 578 -12.73 35.76 0.52
CA MET A 578 -13.62 34.69 0.96
C MET A 578 -15.07 34.94 0.52
N ARG A 579 -15.61 36.14 0.74
CA ARG A 579 -16.96 36.50 0.29
C ARG A 579 -17.09 36.39 -1.23
N HIS A 580 -16.11 36.84 -2.01
CA HIS A 580 -16.13 36.79 -3.46
C HIS A 580 -16.11 35.34 -3.98
N MET A 581 -15.21 34.52 -3.44
CA MET A 581 -15.11 33.09 -3.76
C MET A 581 -16.42 32.38 -3.45
N THR A 582 -17.02 32.62 -2.29
CA THR A 582 -18.34 32.07 -1.95
C THR A 582 -19.41 32.51 -2.93
N ARG A 583 -19.47 33.79 -3.35
CA ARG A 583 -20.42 34.23 -4.39
C ARG A 583 -20.22 33.47 -5.69
N MET A 584 -18.98 33.20 -6.08
CA MET A 584 -18.67 32.40 -7.26
C MET A 584 -19.03 30.91 -7.09
N MET A 585 -19.05 30.38 -5.86
CA MET A 585 -19.22 28.94 -5.62
C MET A 585 -20.62 28.51 -5.20
N ILE A 586 -21.37 29.37 -4.52
CA ILE A 586 -22.72 29.05 -3.99
C ILE A 586 -23.72 30.18 -4.21
N GLY A 587 -23.35 31.25 -4.93
CA GLY A 587 -24.28 32.34 -5.24
C GLY A 587 -25.35 31.90 -6.24
N ASP A 588 -26.58 32.39 -6.06
CA ASP A 588 -27.75 32.05 -6.88
C ASP A 588 -27.56 32.33 -8.39
N ASP A 589 -26.69 33.28 -8.73
CA ASP A 589 -26.38 33.70 -10.10
C ASP A 589 -25.04 33.16 -10.63
N SER A 590 -24.40 32.21 -9.93
CA SER A 590 -23.08 31.73 -10.36
C SER A 590 -23.16 30.76 -11.56
N PRO A 591 -22.44 31.06 -12.65
CA PRO A 591 -22.35 30.14 -13.80
C PRO A 591 -21.49 28.89 -13.51
N LEU A 592 -20.79 28.82 -12.38
CA LEU A 592 -19.92 27.68 -12.00
C LEU A 592 -20.60 26.66 -11.08
N SER A 593 -21.67 27.03 -10.37
CA SER A 593 -22.25 26.22 -9.30
C SER A 593 -23.68 25.77 -9.54
N GLN A 594 -24.38 26.32 -10.53
CA GLN A 594 -25.78 26.01 -10.78
C GLN A 594 -25.96 24.52 -11.12
N GLY A 595 -26.40 23.73 -10.13
CA GLY A 595 -26.59 22.27 -10.23
C GLY A 595 -25.34 21.41 -9.98
N ILE A 596 -24.24 21.98 -9.46
CA ILE A 596 -22.96 21.26 -9.24
C ILE A 596 -22.56 21.23 -7.76
N VAL A 597 -22.79 22.31 -7.01
CA VAL A 597 -22.36 22.43 -5.60
C VAL A 597 -23.58 22.55 -4.70
N GLU A 598 -23.84 21.53 -3.89
CA GLU A 598 -25.01 21.48 -2.99
C GLU A 598 -24.75 22.14 -1.63
N ALA A 599 -23.54 21.99 -1.09
CA ALA A 599 -23.15 22.56 0.19
C ALA A 599 -21.62 22.67 0.30
N GLU A 600 -21.16 23.53 1.20
CA GLU A 600 -19.77 23.56 1.63
C GLU A 600 -19.53 22.53 2.74
N THR A 601 -18.37 21.86 2.73
CA THR A 601 -17.86 21.08 3.86
C THR A 601 -16.85 21.92 4.66
N PRO A 602 -17.24 22.51 5.81
CA PRO A 602 -16.32 23.32 6.62
C PRO A 602 -15.33 22.43 7.39
N PRO A 603 -14.18 22.99 7.84
CA PRO A 603 -13.37 22.35 8.88
C PRO A 603 -14.21 22.02 10.12
N ALA A 604 -13.82 20.96 10.85
CA ALA A 604 -14.48 20.59 12.10
C ALA A 604 -14.55 21.80 13.05
N GLU A 605 -15.67 21.92 13.77
CA GLU A 605 -16.00 23.04 14.70
C GLU A 605 -16.44 24.36 14.05
N LEU A 606 -16.41 24.49 12.71
CA LEU A 606 -16.90 25.69 12.02
C LEU A 606 -18.24 25.44 11.35
N LYS A 607 -19.11 26.46 11.35
CA LYS A 607 -20.36 26.44 10.58
C LYS A 607 -20.05 26.58 9.08
N PRO A 608 -20.88 26.01 8.18
CA PRO A 608 -20.84 26.34 6.77
C PRO A 608 -20.91 27.86 6.57
N PHE A 609 -20.09 28.38 5.67
CA PHE A 609 -20.03 29.79 5.40
C PHE A 609 -21.26 30.21 4.62
N SER A 610 -21.83 31.36 4.98
CA SER A 610 -22.87 32.03 4.20
C SER A 610 -22.42 33.43 3.84
N LEU A 611 -23.00 34.01 2.78
CA LEU A 611 -22.74 35.39 2.41
C LEU A 611 -23.09 36.39 3.53
N ASP A 612 -23.95 35.98 4.48
CA ASP A 612 -24.36 36.75 5.66
C ASP A 612 -23.46 36.55 6.88
N SER A 613 -22.40 35.72 6.79
CA SER A 613 -21.46 35.51 7.90
C SER A 613 -20.80 36.82 8.32
N SER A 614 -20.66 37.04 9.64
CA SER A 614 -20.06 38.25 10.20
C SER A 614 -18.55 38.27 9.94
N ASP A 615 -17.93 39.45 9.89
CA ASP A 615 -16.47 39.56 9.69
C ASP A 615 -15.67 38.76 10.75
N GLU A 616 -16.18 38.68 11.98
CA GLU A 616 -15.60 37.90 13.08
C GLU A 616 -15.61 36.39 12.77
N ASP A 617 -16.72 35.86 12.25
CA ASP A 617 -16.83 34.46 11.82
C ASP A 617 -15.87 34.16 10.67
N ILE A 618 -15.76 35.08 9.69
CA ILE A 618 -14.84 34.92 8.56
C ILE A 618 -13.39 34.89 9.05
N GLU A 619 -13.01 35.77 9.98
CA GLU A 619 -11.65 35.76 10.52
C GLU A 619 -11.35 34.54 11.37
N ALA A 620 -12.30 34.08 12.18
CA ALA A 620 -12.16 32.84 12.95
C ALA A 620 -11.90 31.65 12.01
N ARG A 621 -12.63 31.61 10.89
CA ARG A 621 -12.41 30.63 9.84
C ARG A 621 -11.06 30.77 9.16
N ILE A 622 -10.67 31.98 8.73
CA ILE A 622 -9.34 32.22 8.14
C ILE A 622 -8.25 31.74 9.09
N ARG A 623 -8.36 32.03 10.39
CA ARG A 623 -7.39 31.55 11.40
C ARG A 623 -7.34 30.03 11.52
N ALA A 624 -8.45 29.34 11.33
CA ALA A 624 -8.55 27.89 11.43
C ALA A 624 -8.16 27.16 10.13
N SER A 625 -8.30 27.79 8.96
CA SER A 625 -8.09 27.14 7.66
C SER A 625 -6.88 27.66 6.88
N VAL A 626 -6.33 28.83 7.23
CA VAL A 626 -5.14 29.34 6.55
C VAL A 626 -3.95 28.44 6.84
N ILE A 627 -3.33 28.00 5.76
CA ILE A 627 -2.05 27.32 5.82
C ILE A 627 -0.99 28.23 5.22
N GLY A 628 0.18 28.29 5.85
CA GLY A 628 1.36 28.84 5.21
C GLY A 628 1.85 27.83 4.18
N THR A 629 1.75 28.15 2.89
CA THR A 629 2.37 27.33 1.85
C THR A 629 3.80 27.80 1.61
N TYR A 630 4.75 26.93 1.90
CA TYR A 630 6.13 27.12 1.46
C TYR A 630 6.21 26.72 -0.02
N HIS A 631 6.31 27.71 -0.92
CA HIS A 631 6.32 27.46 -2.37
C HIS A 631 7.77 27.45 -2.90
N PRO A 632 8.24 26.37 -3.58
CA PRO A 632 9.59 26.28 -4.12
C PRO A 632 9.83 27.08 -5.43
N MET A 633 8.89 27.94 -5.83
CA MET A 633 9.03 28.72 -7.07
C MET A 633 9.70 30.04 -6.71
N GLU A 634 11.02 30.10 -6.91
CA GLU A 634 11.89 31.30 -7.02
C GLU A 634 13.29 31.15 -6.36
N ALA A 635 13.89 29.95 -6.32
CA ALA A 635 15.30 29.85 -5.96
C ALA A 635 16.21 30.30 -7.13
N CYS A 636 17.04 31.34 -6.92
CA CYS A 636 18.14 31.68 -7.82
C CYS A 636 19.26 30.63 -7.75
N ALA A 637 19.95 30.36 -8.87
CA ALA A 637 21.07 29.42 -8.92
C ALA A 637 22.30 29.96 -8.13
N MET A 638 22.52 29.42 -6.93
CA MET A 638 23.50 29.93 -5.95
C MET A 638 24.96 29.51 -6.19
N GLY A 639 25.25 28.49 -7.01
CA GLY A 639 26.60 27.92 -7.16
C GLY A 639 27.69 28.92 -7.61
N LYS A 640 27.28 30.07 -8.15
CA LYS A 640 28.18 31.18 -8.54
C LYS A 640 28.50 32.16 -7.40
N VAL A 641 27.69 32.22 -6.34
CA VAL A 641 27.75 33.29 -5.31
C VAL A 641 28.24 32.78 -3.96
N VAL A 642 27.86 31.57 -3.54
CA VAL A 642 28.25 30.98 -2.25
C VAL A 642 28.95 29.63 -2.42
N ASP A 643 29.67 29.18 -1.40
CA ASP A 643 30.18 27.82 -1.29
C ASP A 643 29.15 26.84 -0.68
N SER A 644 29.52 25.57 -0.56
CA SER A 644 28.68 24.51 0.02
C SER A 644 28.36 24.71 1.51
N GLU A 645 29.01 25.67 2.17
CA GLU A 645 28.75 26.05 3.57
C GLU A 645 28.06 27.43 3.68
N LEU A 646 27.44 27.88 2.58
CA LEU A 646 26.71 29.15 2.45
C LEU A 646 27.56 30.41 2.66
N ARG A 647 28.89 30.31 2.59
CA ARG A 647 29.78 31.48 2.65
C ARG A 647 29.78 32.20 1.31
N VAL A 648 29.67 33.53 1.34
CA VAL A 648 29.80 34.35 0.14
C VAL A 648 31.23 34.28 -0.36
N LYS A 649 31.42 33.82 -1.60
CA LYS A 649 32.75 33.71 -2.20
C LYS A 649 33.43 35.08 -2.24
N GLY A 650 34.60 35.19 -1.61
CA GLY A 650 35.36 36.43 -1.52
C GLY A 650 35.04 37.33 -0.31
N VAL A 651 34.19 36.89 0.63
CA VAL A 651 33.88 37.63 1.86
C VAL A 651 34.04 36.70 3.07
N GLU A 652 35.02 36.95 3.94
CA GLU A 652 35.40 36.00 5.00
C GLU A 652 34.35 35.79 6.09
N ASN A 653 33.46 36.77 6.32
CA ASN A 653 32.54 36.77 7.47
C ASN A 653 31.06 36.98 7.10
N LEU A 654 30.67 36.69 5.85
CA LEU A 654 29.28 36.80 5.41
C LEU A 654 28.78 35.44 4.92
N ARG A 655 27.70 34.97 5.55
CA ARG A 655 26.92 33.82 5.08
C ARG A 655 25.52 34.27 4.69
N VAL A 656 24.97 33.67 3.64
CA VAL A 656 23.59 33.93 3.21
C VAL A 656 22.75 32.71 3.58
N VAL A 657 21.79 32.91 4.47
CA VAL A 657 20.76 31.91 4.77
C VAL A 657 19.49 32.40 4.09
N ASP A 658 19.12 31.75 3.00
CA ASP A 658 17.82 31.94 2.36
C ASP A 658 16.92 30.78 2.81
N ALA A 659 15.76 31.12 3.37
CA ALA A 659 14.76 30.15 3.81
C ALA A 659 14.21 29.31 2.65
N SER A 660 14.47 29.70 1.40
CA SER A 660 14.04 29.07 0.13
C SER A 660 14.99 27.97 -0.39
N VAL A 661 16.09 27.66 0.31
CA VAL A 661 17.20 26.88 -0.27
C VAL A 661 17.12 25.39 0.06
N PHE A 662 17.00 24.58 -0.99
CA PHE A 662 17.18 23.14 -0.95
C PHE A 662 18.54 22.75 -1.53
N PRO A 663 19.47 22.16 -0.75
CA PRO A 663 20.75 21.68 -1.27
C PRO A 663 20.64 20.53 -2.28
N SER A 664 19.46 19.91 -2.44
CA SER A 664 19.28 18.62 -3.10
C SER A 664 18.55 18.65 -4.46
N ILE A 665 18.22 19.83 -5.02
CA ILE A 665 17.46 19.93 -6.29
C ILE A 665 18.35 20.25 -7.52
N ILE A 666 19.67 20.36 -7.35
CA ILE A 666 20.57 20.54 -8.51
C ILE A 666 21.04 19.18 -9.01
N TYR A 667 20.36 18.66 -10.04
CA TYR A 667 20.96 17.69 -10.95
C TYR A 667 22.09 18.39 -11.72
N GLU A 668 23.33 17.90 -11.60
CA GLU A 668 24.43 18.36 -12.45
C GLU A 668 24.18 17.92 -13.92
N PRO A 669 24.44 18.80 -14.91
CA PRO A 669 24.38 18.47 -16.33
C PRO A 669 25.55 17.62 -16.83
#